data_AF-A0A1H7I9H5-F1
#
_entry.id   AF-A0A1H7I9H5-F1
#
_cell.length_a   1.000
_cell.length_b   1.000
_cell.length_c   1.000
_cell.angle_alpha   90.00
_cell.angle_beta   90.00
_cell.angle_gamma   90.00
#
_symmetry.space_group_name_H-M   'P 1'
#
loop_
_entity.id
_entity.type
_entity.pdbx_description
1 polymer ?
#
loop_
_entity_poly.entity_id
_entity_poly.type
_entity_poly.pdbx_seq_one_letter_code
_entity_poly.pdbx_strand_id
1 'polypeptide(L)'
;MFHRLFFELSAILYNLMICLFLTITYTDSSRTTKAFRKFAYYLTIATIVDVATEATLIYTGEIPVVGHYVIHAFNILSATVAANSYAEYIVACANVDIKDTLLHKINLAVVILQCFLMVQNVYTGNVYMYTPENGYTFGAFYFACSFLLPAYYVLLATGFTAVNHDCYTILQLFSIGIATSIVFAIYVIQTFFLTNLVLIFFSASLAMLVLFFSLETPDFHRLEKTIGKLEKAEKEALEARKKAEEASEAKSEFLSQMSHEIRTPINSILGFDNLILENTREARVSEYASKIKGAGETLLAFFNNLLNLIAQNPGEDVDINSLFDYSSLLETDIDETIVPIMPKAQILVVDDNAMNVDLLLKILKKTEAQIDTAVDGQKALLKLRKKTYDLVIMDHMMPIMDGVETLSIMKEERLSKDSPVIMLTAGGLRGDEERFKELGFDAYLSKPVVADKLYDLLIDLMPSHLIESRASLEHLFYKENAPVNKEQEEKTNVTIYRKSLAELFPDMNVTAGLDFCMGDEEFYLSQVEMFADSDKGTELAGFLENKNWDSYLISVHSLKSTAKTIGADALSEEALAIENALKEGRYESVTKGHGALKTHFDELCIALKKGLDEYKNMPVQTADDKDGAPAASGMQQAADSPLGGGLSAQILLALANTVDSRDINNPGRSMRVARYSSEIARRLGKSETEQQDVYYMGLVHDIGKLIIPEKILRKPDSLTEEESEIVRQHPIIGYEILRNISELPGLATGARWHHERYDGTGYPDGLAGEEIPIEARIIGIADAYDAMTSQRPYASVMPPLKIKKELERNRGKQFDPVLVDVLIGMIDDKES
;
A
#
# COMPACT_ATOMS: atom_id res chain seq x y z
N MET A 1 23.17 80.24 13.93
CA MET A 1 24.26 79.44 13.32
C MET A 1 24.02 77.95 13.47
N PHE A 2 23.77 77.42 14.69
CA PHE A 2 23.48 75.99 14.91
C PHE A 2 22.29 75.40 14.13
N HIS A 3 21.34 76.24 13.70
CA HIS A 3 20.18 75.76 12.94
C HIS A 3 20.54 75.17 11.57
N ARG A 4 21.75 75.49 11.07
CA ARG A 4 22.26 74.97 9.80
C ARG A 4 22.64 73.48 9.86
N LEU A 5 22.93 72.96 11.06
CA LEU A 5 23.48 71.61 11.27
C LEU A 5 22.44 70.57 11.71
N PHE A 6 21.20 70.97 12.01
CA PHE A 6 20.20 70.05 12.59
C PHE A 6 19.90 68.84 11.70
N PHE A 7 19.82 69.04 10.38
CA PHE A 7 19.53 67.96 9.44
C PHE A 7 20.68 66.95 9.38
N GLU A 8 21.92 67.41 9.38
CA GLU A 8 23.08 66.53 9.29
C GLU A 8 23.37 65.79 10.59
N LEU A 9 23.17 66.45 11.73
CA LEU A 9 23.20 65.77 13.04
C LEU A 9 22.15 64.66 13.11
N SER A 10 20.97 64.88 12.54
CA SER A 10 19.92 63.86 12.44
C SER A 10 20.32 62.72 11.49
N ALA A 11 20.96 63.04 10.37
CA ALA A 11 21.50 62.06 9.42
C ALA A 11 22.56 61.16 10.07
N ILE A 12 23.43 61.69 10.94
CA ILE A 12 24.44 60.87 11.64
C ILE A 12 23.76 59.81 12.52
N LEU A 13 22.79 60.20 13.34
CA LEU A 13 22.06 59.26 14.21
C LEU A 13 21.41 58.15 13.37
N TYR A 14 20.74 58.56 12.30
CA TYR A 14 20.06 57.67 11.37
C TYR A 14 21.02 56.70 10.67
N ASN A 15 22.16 57.19 10.17
CA ASN A 15 23.17 56.38 9.51
C ASN A 15 23.81 55.37 10.46
N LEU A 16 24.04 55.75 11.73
CA LEU A 16 24.53 54.83 12.76
C LEU A 16 23.54 53.69 13.05
N MET A 17 22.23 53.98 13.05
CA MET A 17 21.20 52.94 13.19
C MET A 17 21.22 51.95 12.02
N ILE A 18 21.30 52.44 10.78
CA ILE A 18 21.46 51.57 9.61
C ILE A 18 22.72 50.71 9.75
N CYS A 19 23.85 51.32 10.08
CA CYS A 19 25.12 50.62 10.21
C CYS A 19 25.07 49.50 11.26
N LEU A 20 24.43 49.76 12.41
CA LEU A 20 24.22 48.77 13.45
C LEU A 20 23.29 47.64 12.96
N PHE A 21 22.17 47.98 12.34
CA PHE A 21 21.22 47.00 11.81
C PHE A 21 21.85 46.10 10.75
N LEU A 22 22.60 46.67 9.80
CA LEU A 22 23.34 45.91 8.78
C LEU A 22 24.35 44.95 9.39
N THR A 23 24.98 45.32 10.50
CA THR A 23 25.99 44.49 11.18
C THR A 23 25.35 43.32 11.92
N ILE A 24 24.17 43.52 12.52
CA ILE A 24 23.46 42.49 13.29
C ILE A 24 22.67 41.53 12.38
N THR A 25 21.88 42.07 11.45
CA THR A 25 20.90 41.31 10.68
C THR A 25 21.50 40.62 9.46
N TYR A 26 22.46 41.26 8.79
CA TYR A 26 23.04 40.76 7.54
C TYR A 26 24.46 40.22 7.76
N THR A 27 24.54 39.00 8.28
CA THR A 27 25.78 38.24 8.46
C THR A 27 26.29 37.61 7.16
N ASP A 28 25.47 37.58 6.11
CA ASP A 28 25.84 37.01 4.83
C ASP A 28 26.95 37.83 4.13
N SER A 29 27.77 37.13 3.36
CA SER A 29 29.00 37.62 2.74
C SER A 29 28.82 38.02 1.28
N SER A 30 27.57 38.16 0.83
CA SER A 30 27.22 38.54 -0.54
C SER A 30 27.94 39.83 -0.97
N ARG A 31 28.30 39.90 -2.26
CA ARG A 31 29.05 41.03 -2.81
C ARG A 31 28.28 42.35 -2.66
N THR A 32 26.97 42.31 -2.86
CA THR A 32 26.05 43.46 -2.71
C THR A 32 25.95 43.93 -1.26
N THR A 33 25.75 43.02 -0.31
CA THR A 33 25.68 43.36 1.12
C THR A 33 27.02 43.94 1.63
N LYS A 34 28.16 43.41 1.18
CA LYS A 34 29.49 43.98 1.49
C LYS A 34 29.66 45.39 0.92
N ALA A 35 29.28 45.60 -0.35
CA ALA A 35 29.39 46.91 -1.00
C ALA A 35 28.45 47.95 -0.36
N PHE A 36 27.22 47.57 -0.03
CA PHE A 36 26.27 48.46 0.65
C PHE A 36 26.75 48.86 2.04
N ARG A 37 27.26 47.91 2.83
CA ARG A 37 27.84 48.19 4.15
C ARG A 37 29.05 49.13 4.06
N LYS A 38 29.92 48.93 3.07
CA LYS A 38 31.04 49.84 2.76
C LYS A 38 30.53 51.26 2.45
N PHE A 39 29.50 51.37 1.62
CA PHE A 39 28.85 52.65 1.31
C PHE A 39 28.26 53.33 2.55
N ALA A 40 27.51 52.60 3.37
CA ALA A 40 26.89 53.13 4.58
C ALA A 40 27.94 53.69 5.58
N TYR A 41 29.05 52.96 5.80
CA TYR A 41 30.12 53.45 6.67
C TYR A 41 30.78 54.71 6.13
N TYR A 42 31.13 54.76 4.84
CA TYR A 42 31.79 55.94 4.28
C TYR A 42 30.87 57.16 4.21
N LEU A 43 29.59 56.97 3.91
CA LEU A 43 28.61 58.06 3.95
C LEU A 43 28.44 58.59 5.38
N THR A 44 28.44 57.70 6.38
CA THR A 44 28.39 58.10 7.80
C THR A 44 29.61 58.95 8.16
N ILE A 45 30.81 58.50 7.78
CA ILE A 45 32.06 59.24 8.02
C ILE A 45 32.02 60.60 7.33
N ALA A 46 31.62 60.65 6.06
CA ALA A 46 31.53 61.90 5.31
C ALA A 46 30.56 62.89 5.97
N THR A 47 29.40 62.41 6.43
CA THR A 47 28.42 63.24 7.16
C THR A 47 29.01 63.80 8.46
N ILE A 48 29.76 62.99 9.22
CA ILE A 48 30.42 63.44 10.47
C ILE A 48 31.47 64.51 10.18
N VAL A 49 32.29 64.31 9.15
CA VAL A 49 33.34 65.24 8.75
C VAL A 49 32.76 66.55 8.23
N ASP A 50 31.65 66.51 7.50
CA ASP A 50 30.96 67.70 7.01
C ASP A 50 30.41 68.55 8.16
N VAL A 51 29.72 67.92 9.12
CA VAL A 51 29.28 68.58 10.36
C VAL A 51 30.45 69.19 11.13
N ALA A 52 31.58 68.48 11.21
CA ALA A 52 32.79 69.00 11.85
C ALA A 52 33.36 70.21 11.09
N THR A 53 33.33 70.18 9.75
CA THR A 53 33.79 71.28 8.89
C THR A 53 32.95 72.53 9.12
N GLU A 54 31.62 72.40 9.12
CA GLU A 54 30.71 73.50 9.42
C GLU A 54 30.83 73.99 10.86
N ALA A 55 31.03 73.08 11.83
CA ALA A 55 31.29 73.47 13.21
C ALA A 55 32.59 74.30 13.34
N THR A 56 33.64 73.98 12.57
CA THR A 56 34.87 74.79 12.58
C THR A 56 34.61 76.22 12.12
N LEU A 57 33.71 76.42 11.15
CA LEU A 57 33.31 77.74 10.67
C LEU A 57 32.49 78.55 11.69
N ILE A 58 31.93 77.89 12.71
CA ILE A 58 31.22 78.56 13.81
C ILE A 58 32.22 79.03 14.88
N TYR A 59 33.32 78.29 15.09
CA TYR A 59 34.34 78.54 16.13
C TYR A 59 35.67 79.07 15.55
N THR A 60 35.60 80.04 14.64
CA THR A 60 36.75 80.55 13.86
C THR A 60 37.92 81.11 14.69
N GLY A 61 37.72 81.41 15.98
CA GLY A 61 38.74 81.96 16.87
C GLY A 61 39.53 80.93 17.71
N GLU A 62 39.07 79.69 17.79
CA GLU A 62 39.67 78.66 18.67
C GLU A 62 40.51 77.63 17.91
N ILE A 63 40.31 77.51 16.59
CA ILE A 63 40.94 76.48 15.76
C ILE A 63 42.09 77.11 14.95
N PRO A 64 43.31 76.55 14.99
CA PRO A 64 44.42 77.02 14.15
C PRO A 64 44.08 76.92 12.66
N VAL A 65 44.60 77.83 11.85
CA VAL A 65 44.40 77.85 10.38
C VAL A 65 44.70 76.48 9.74
N VAL A 66 45.77 75.81 10.17
CA VAL A 66 46.13 74.46 9.70
C VAL A 66 45.01 73.44 9.96
N GLY A 67 44.30 73.56 11.08
CA GLY A 67 43.15 72.71 11.41
C GLY A 67 42.01 72.85 10.40
N HIS A 68 41.70 74.08 9.97
CA HIS A 68 40.71 74.33 8.91
C HIS A 68 41.12 73.69 7.58
N TYR A 69 42.40 73.80 7.19
CA TYR A 69 42.90 73.12 5.99
C TYR A 69 42.74 71.61 6.06
N VAL A 70 43.10 71.00 7.18
CA VAL A 70 43.03 69.54 7.34
C VAL A 70 41.58 69.05 7.33
N ILE A 71 40.69 69.66 8.11
CA ILE A 71 39.29 69.21 8.22
C ILE A 71 38.55 69.37 6.90
N HIS A 72 38.74 70.49 6.19
CA HIS A 72 38.11 70.71 4.89
C HIS A 72 38.68 69.78 3.80
N ALA A 73 39.97 69.41 3.86
CA ALA A 73 40.54 68.41 2.96
C ALA A 73 39.92 67.02 3.20
N PHE A 74 39.76 66.64 4.47
CA PHE A 74 39.06 65.42 4.83
C PHE A 74 37.61 65.42 4.36
N ASN A 75 36.92 66.56 4.42
CA ASN A 75 35.54 66.67 3.94
C ASN A 75 35.44 66.30 2.46
N ILE A 76 36.22 66.98 1.61
CA ILE A 76 36.26 66.73 0.15
C ILE A 76 36.63 65.26 -0.15
N LEU A 77 37.63 64.70 0.55
CA LEU A 77 38.06 63.32 0.35
C LEU A 77 36.97 62.32 0.76
N SER A 78 36.37 62.50 1.93
CA SER A 78 35.31 61.62 2.44
C SER A 78 34.06 61.65 1.55
N ALA A 79 33.67 62.83 1.03
CA ALA A 79 32.58 62.97 0.06
C ALA A 79 32.84 62.15 -1.22
N THR A 80 34.08 62.22 -1.72
CA THR A 80 34.51 61.50 -2.92
C THR A 80 34.52 59.98 -2.69
N VAL A 81 35.04 59.53 -1.54
CA VAL A 81 35.07 58.10 -1.17
C VAL A 81 33.64 57.56 -0.99
N ALA A 82 32.74 58.32 -0.36
CA ALA A 82 31.34 57.96 -0.24
C ALA A 82 30.68 57.82 -1.63
N ALA A 83 30.88 58.78 -2.53
CA ALA A 83 30.34 58.73 -3.89
C ALA A 83 30.90 57.54 -4.71
N ASN A 84 32.19 57.23 -4.59
CA ASN A 84 32.77 56.04 -5.23
C ASN A 84 32.17 54.74 -4.67
N SER A 85 32.01 54.65 -3.34
CA SER A 85 31.41 53.46 -2.72
C SER A 85 29.93 53.27 -3.10
N TYR A 86 29.20 54.35 -3.39
CA TYR A 86 27.87 54.28 -4.00
C TYR A 86 27.92 53.64 -5.39
N ALA A 87 28.83 54.10 -6.27
CA ALA A 87 29.00 53.51 -7.58
C ALA A 87 29.40 52.02 -7.51
N GLU A 88 30.26 51.64 -6.56
CA GLU A 88 30.60 50.24 -6.31
C GLU A 88 29.40 49.40 -5.85
N TYR A 89 28.51 49.95 -5.03
CA TYR A 89 27.27 49.28 -4.63
C TYR A 89 26.36 49.03 -5.82
N ILE A 90 26.15 50.03 -6.67
CA ILE A 90 25.32 49.92 -7.89
C ILE A 90 25.86 48.87 -8.86
N VAL A 91 27.18 48.80 -8.99
CA VAL A 91 27.87 47.76 -9.77
C VAL A 91 27.68 46.37 -9.15
N ALA A 92 27.77 46.28 -7.81
CA ALA A 92 27.59 45.02 -7.10
C ALA A 92 26.15 44.48 -7.24
N CYS A 93 25.14 45.35 -7.29
CA CYS A 93 23.76 44.99 -7.58
C CYS A 93 23.60 44.31 -8.95
N ALA A 94 24.33 44.75 -9.98
CA ALA A 94 24.32 44.12 -11.30
C ALA A 94 25.19 42.84 -11.39
N ASN A 95 25.88 42.45 -10.30
CA ASN A 95 26.80 41.32 -10.22
C ASN A 95 27.93 41.31 -11.27
N VAL A 96 28.31 42.48 -11.80
CA VAL A 96 29.39 42.61 -12.80
C VAL A 96 30.74 42.74 -12.09
N ASP A 97 31.74 41.93 -12.45
CA ASP A 97 33.12 42.13 -11.96
C ASP A 97 33.84 43.22 -12.76
N ILE A 98 34.24 44.29 -12.06
CA ILE A 98 34.83 45.49 -12.67
C ILE A 98 36.33 45.59 -12.32
N LYS A 99 36.87 44.71 -11.46
CA LYS A 99 38.24 44.84 -10.91
C LYS A 99 39.33 44.96 -11.98
N ASP A 100 39.19 44.26 -13.11
CA ASP A 100 40.19 44.29 -14.20
C ASP A 100 39.84 45.22 -15.36
N THR A 101 38.78 46.03 -15.23
CA THR A 101 38.31 46.91 -16.30
C THR A 101 39.07 48.23 -16.36
N LEU A 102 39.04 48.87 -17.53
CA LEU A 102 39.51 50.24 -17.73
C LEU A 102 38.85 51.22 -16.74
N LEU A 103 37.58 50.97 -16.37
CA LEU A 103 36.82 51.81 -15.45
C LEU A 103 37.42 51.82 -14.03
N HIS A 104 37.85 50.66 -13.52
CA HIS A 104 38.50 50.60 -12.19
C HIS A 104 39.82 51.39 -12.17
N LYS A 105 40.61 51.31 -13.25
CA LYS A 105 41.86 52.08 -13.39
C LYS A 105 41.61 53.59 -13.45
N ILE A 106 40.55 54.02 -14.15
CA ILE A 106 40.14 55.42 -14.20
C ILE A 106 39.72 55.92 -12.82
N ASN A 107 38.86 55.18 -12.11
CA ASN A 107 38.40 55.57 -10.77
C ASN A 107 39.56 55.68 -9.78
N LEU A 108 40.52 54.73 -9.82
CA LEU A 108 41.71 54.79 -8.99
C LEU A 108 42.58 56.02 -9.31
N ALA A 109 42.77 56.34 -10.59
CA ALA A 109 43.53 57.52 -11.01
C ALA A 109 42.85 58.83 -10.54
N VAL A 110 41.52 58.91 -10.59
CA VAL A 110 40.75 60.05 -10.10
C VAL A 110 40.94 60.25 -8.60
N VAL A 111 40.90 59.19 -7.79
CA VAL A 111 41.15 59.27 -6.33
C VAL A 111 42.58 59.71 -6.03
N ILE A 112 43.57 59.16 -6.74
CA ILE A 112 44.98 59.56 -6.57
C ILE A 112 45.18 61.04 -6.90
N LEU A 113 44.59 61.51 -8.01
CA LEU A 113 44.64 62.91 -8.41
C LEU A 113 44.02 63.83 -7.34
N GLN A 114 42.88 63.42 -6.76
CA GLN A 114 42.23 64.18 -5.70
C GLN A 114 43.08 64.28 -4.44
N CYS A 115 43.67 63.16 -3.99
CA CYS A 115 44.61 63.15 -2.86
C CYS A 115 45.81 64.08 -3.11
N PHE A 116 46.38 64.03 -4.32
CA PHE A 116 47.48 64.90 -4.71
C PHE A 116 47.09 66.39 -4.65
N LEU A 117 45.91 66.75 -5.17
CA LEU A 117 45.39 68.12 -5.13
C LEU A 117 45.16 68.61 -3.69
N MET A 118 44.66 67.75 -2.78
CA MET A 118 44.47 68.14 -1.37
C MET A 118 45.81 68.39 -0.66
N VAL A 119 46.82 67.55 -0.90
CA VAL A 119 48.17 67.73 -0.31
C VAL A 119 48.83 69.00 -0.85
N GLN A 120 48.72 69.23 -2.15
CA GLN A 120 49.27 70.41 -2.82
C GLN A 120 48.54 71.71 -2.44
N ASN A 121 47.24 71.63 -2.09
CA ASN A 121 46.45 72.79 -1.70
C ASN A 121 46.99 73.48 -0.45
N VAL A 122 47.59 72.75 0.50
CA VAL A 122 48.18 73.32 1.73
C VAL A 122 49.26 74.37 1.40
N TYR A 123 50.00 74.18 0.30
CA TYR A 123 51.10 75.07 -0.09
C TYR A 123 50.69 76.16 -1.06
N THR A 124 49.60 75.97 -1.81
CA THR A 124 49.28 76.83 -2.97
C THR A 124 47.94 77.53 -2.89
N GLY A 125 46.99 77.02 -2.09
CA GLY A 125 45.65 77.58 -2.01
C GLY A 125 44.82 77.46 -3.29
N ASN A 126 45.25 76.65 -4.26
CA ASN A 126 44.63 76.56 -5.59
C ASN A 126 43.22 75.92 -5.57
N VAL A 127 42.90 75.15 -4.53
CA VAL A 127 41.56 74.58 -4.29
C VAL A 127 40.80 75.46 -3.33
N TYR A 128 41.34 75.79 -2.17
CA TYR A 128 40.73 76.73 -1.22
C TYR A 128 41.79 77.33 -0.29
N MET A 129 41.54 78.54 0.18
CA MET A 129 42.32 79.20 1.23
C MET A 129 41.41 79.64 2.37
N TYR A 130 41.89 79.53 3.60
CA TYR A 130 41.18 80.02 4.78
C TYR A 130 41.87 81.26 5.36
N THR A 131 41.11 82.34 5.56
CA THR A 131 41.57 83.51 6.33
C THR A 131 40.64 83.78 7.51
N PRO A 132 41.17 84.14 8.70
CA PRO A 132 40.34 84.41 9.88
C PRO A 132 39.29 85.52 9.68
N GLU A 133 39.54 86.45 8.75
CA GLU A 133 38.67 87.61 8.46
C GLU A 133 37.57 87.29 7.44
N ASN A 134 37.83 86.46 6.42
CA ASN A 134 36.93 86.22 5.30
C ASN A 134 36.43 84.75 5.18
N GLY A 135 36.84 83.87 6.09
CA GLY A 135 36.50 82.44 6.02
C GLY A 135 37.16 81.73 4.84
N TYR A 136 36.48 80.75 4.24
CA TYR A 136 36.98 80.06 3.06
C TYR A 136 36.84 80.92 1.80
N THR A 137 37.94 81.07 1.08
CA THR A 137 38.00 81.63 -0.27
C THR A 137 38.32 80.48 -1.24
N PHE A 138 37.56 80.40 -2.33
CA PHE A 138 37.61 79.26 -3.24
C PHE A 138 38.58 79.53 -4.40
N GLY A 139 39.50 78.59 -4.62
CA GLY A 139 40.47 78.64 -5.72
C GLY A 139 39.92 78.07 -7.02
N ALA A 140 40.72 78.11 -8.08
CA ALA A 140 40.33 77.70 -9.43
C ALA A 140 39.87 76.22 -9.52
N PHE A 141 40.39 75.34 -8.67
CA PHE A 141 40.04 73.92 -8.66
C PHE A 141 38.95 73.54 -7.65
N TYR A 142 38.44 74.48 -6.85
CA TYR A 142 37.43 74.19 -5.82
C TYR A 142 36.21 73.47 -6.41
N PHE A 143 35.66 74.04 -7.49
CA PHE A 143 34.45 73.52 -8.10
C PHE A 143 34.64 72.10 -8.66
N ALA A 144 35.81 71.83 -9.24
CA ALA A 144 36.14 70.53 -9.76
C ALA A 144 36.26 69.48 -8.63
N CYS A 145 36.96 69.83 -7.55
CA CYS A 145 37.20 68.90 -6.44
C CYS A 145 35.95 68.65 -5.60
N SER A 146 35.17 69.69 -5.31
CA SER A 146 34.03 69.60 -4.39
C SER A 146 32.73 69.18 -5.06
N PHE A 147 32.56 69.43 -6.37
CA PHE A 147 31.28 69.17 -7.06
C PHE A 147 31.41 68.22 -8.26
N LEU A 148 32.34 68.48 -9.20
CA LEU A 148 32.43 67.67 -10.43
C LEU A 148 32.83 66.21 -10.16
N LEU A 149 33.76 65.98 -9.24
CA LEU A 149 34.24 64.63 -8.94
C LEU A 149 33.21 63.75 -8.21
N PRO A 150 32.51 64.22 -7.16
CA PRO A 150 31.38 63.47 -6.61
C PRO A 150 30.26 63.24 -7.64
N ALA A 151 29.94 64.27 -8.46
CA ALA A 151 28.92 64.16 -9.50
C ALA A 151 29.29 63.13 -10.58
N TYR A 152 30.58 63.00 -10.93
CA TYR A 152 31.08 61.98 -11.84
C TYR A 152 30.68 60.57 -11.39
N TYR A 153 30.84 60.23 -10.11
CA TYR A 153 30.48 58.90 -9.60
C TYR A 153 28.98 58.63 -9.61
N VAL A 154 28.17 59.66 -9.33
CA VAL A 154 26.70 59.55 -9.43
C VAL A 154 26.29 59.34 -10.89
N LEU A 155 26.82 60.13 -11.83
CA LEU A 155 26.55 59.98 -13.26
C LEU A 155 27.03 58.63 -13.80
N LEU A 156 28.19 58.15 -13.34
CA LEU A 156 28.70 56.83 -13.68
C LEU A 156 27.73 55.73 -13.20
N ALA A 157 27.25 55.82 -11.96
CA ALA A 157 26.29 54.88 -11.40
C ALA A 157 24.95 54.90 -12.17
N THR A 158 24.42 56.08 -12.49
CA THR A 158 23.19 56.22 -13.29
C THR A 158 23.36 55.68 -14.70
N GLY A 159 24.46 56.01 -15.38
CA GLY A 159 24.75 55.49 -16.72
C GLY A 159 24.95 53.98 -16.74
N PHE A 160 25.64 53.44 -15.74
CA PHE A 160 25.82 52.00 -15.58
C PHE A 160 24.48 51.28 -15.36
N THR A 161 23.60 51.85 -14.53
CA THR A 161 22.24 51.33 -14.29
C THR A 161 21.41 51.34 -15.57
N ALA A 162 21.48 52.42 -16.37
CA ALA A 162 20.75 52.53 -17.62
C ALA A 162 21.21 51.52 -18.69
N VAL A 163 22.52 51.27 -18.78
CA VAL A 163 23.07 50.28 -19.73
C VAL A 163 22.76 48.85 -19.30
N ASN A 164 22.81 48.55 -18.01
CA ASN A 164 22.62 47.20 -17.47
C ASN A 164 21.25 47.02 -16.80
N HIS A 165 20.21 47.74 -17.27
CA HIS A 165 18.90 47.77 -16.61
C HIS A 165 18.28 46.37 -16.43
N ASP A 166 18.53 45.45 -17.35
CA ASP A 166 18.09 44.05 -17.29
C ASP A 166 18.71 43.25 -16.14
N CYS A 167 19.81 43.72 -15.54
CA CYS A 167 20.49 43.06 -14.43
C CYS A 167 19.94 43.45 -13.05
N TYR A 168 18.98 44.38 -12.98
CA TYR A 168 18.40 44.88 -11.74
C TYR A 168 16.96 44.42 -11.57
N THR A 169 16.52 44.19 -10.34
CA THR A 169 15.09 43.96 -10.08
C THR A 169 14.29 45.26 -10.21
N ILE A 170 12.98 45.16 -10.47
CA ILE A 170 12.08 46.31 -10.57
C ILE A 170 12.17 47.19 -9.31
N LEU A 171 12.23 46.56 -8.12
CA LEU A 171 12.36 47.26 -6.85
C LEU A 171 13.71 48.00 -6.74
N GLN A 172 14.81 47.41 -7.21
CA GLN A 172 16.13 48.06 -7.22
C GLN A 172 16.17 49.24 -8.20
N LEU A 173 15.64 49.09 -9.42
CA LEU A 173 15.56 50.19 -10.39
C LEU A 173 14.76 51.37 -9.84
N PHE A 174 13.61 51.09 -9.22
CA PHE A 174 12.78 52.11 -8.60
C PHE A 174 13.50 52.81 -7.44
N SER A 175 14.17 52.04 -6.57
CA SER A 175 14.89 52.56 -5.41
C SER A 175 16.10 53.41 -5.82
N ILE A 176 16.88 52.97 -6.82
CA ILE A 176 18.03 53.70 -7.38
C ILE A 176 17.55 55.00 -8.06
N GLY A 177 16.45 54.92 -8.82
CA GLY A 177 15.84 56.08 -9.47
C GLY A 177 15.39 57.15 -8.46
N ILE A 178 14.67 56.74 -7.40
CA ILE A 178 14.25 57.63 -6.32
C ILE A 178 15.46 58.22 -5.60
N ALA A 179 16.41 57.38 -5.17
CA ALA A 179 17.60 57.80 -4.45
C ALA A 179 18.39 58.87 -5.23
N THR A 180 18.63 58.63 -6.52
CA THR A 180 19.34 59.56 -7.41
C THR A 180 18.56 60.86 -7.60
N SER A 181 17.23 60.76 -7.77
CA SER A 181 16.37 61.93 -7.96
C SER A 181 16.30 62.82 -6.72
N ILE A 182 16.26 62.23 -5.52
CA ILE A 182 16.27 62.96 -4.24
C ILE A 182 17.56 63.76 -4.09
N VAL A 183 18.72 63.12 -4.30
CA VAL A 183 20.03 63.77 -4.19
C VAL A 183 20.16 64.90 -5.21
N PHE A 184 19.77 64.65 -6.47
CA PHE A 184 19.86 65.67 -7.52
C PHE A 184 18.91 66.85 -7.27
N ALA A 185 17.66 66.60 -6.88
CA ALA A 185 16.69 67.65 -6.59
C ALA A 185 17.15 68.53 -5.42
N ILE A 186 17.61 67.92 -4.33
CA ILE A 186 18.10 68.66 -3.16
C ILE A 186 19.38 69.44 -3.50
N TYR A 187 20.27 68.87 -4.31
CA TYR A 187 21.47 69.56 -4.79
C TYR A 187 21.11 70.84 -5.57
N VAL A 188 20.15 70.77 -6.50
CA VAL A 188 19.66 71.94 -7.25
C VAL A 188 18.98 72.94 -6.32
N ILE A 189 18.10 72.49 -5.42
CA ILE A 189 17.40 73.36 -4.48
C ILE A 189 18.37 74.10 -3.55
N GLN A 190 19.36 73.40 -2.99
CA GLN A 190 20.37 74.01 -2.12
C GLN A 190 21.21 75.05 -2.88
N THR A 191 21.56 74.75 -4.14
CA THR A 191 22.38 75.65 -4.97
C THR A 191 21.66 76.98 -5.27
N PHE A 192 20.36 76.96 -5.54
CA PHE A 192 19.63 78.16 -5.99
C PHE A 192 18.75 78.84 -4.93
N PHE A 193 18.23 78.09 -3.95
CA PHE A 193 17.19 78.58 -3.03
C PHE A 193 17.57 78.53 -1.56
N LEU A 194 18.35 77.53 -1.13
CA LEU A 194 18.66 77.27 0.28
C LEU A 194 20.17 77.40 0.59
N THR A 195 20.78 78.51 0.18
CA THR A 195 22.24 78.75 0.37
C THR A 195 22.70 78.83 1.82
N ASN A 196 21.77 78.92 2.77
CA ASN A 196 22.04 79.02 4.21
C ASN A 196 21.88 77.69 4.96
N LEU A 197 21.49 76.60 4.30
CA LEU A 197 21.29 75.29 4.92
C LEU A 197 22.16 74.25 4.22
N VAL A 198 22.67 73.29 4.99
CA VAL A 198 23.43 72.15 4.44
C VAL A 198 22.53 70.92 4.46
N LEU A 199 22.23 70.41 3.26
CA LEU A 199 21.26 69.34 3.02
C LEU A 199 21.81 68.22 2.13
N ILE A 200 23.00 68.36 1.56
CA ILE A 200 23.58 67.38 0.63
C ILE A 200 23.76 66.03 1.31
N PHE A 201 24.45 65.96 2.46
CA PHE A 201 24.66 64.68 3.16
C PHE A 201 23.39 64.15 3.82
N PHE A 202 22.48 65.03 4.24
CA PHE A 202 21.14 64.63 4.67
C PHE A 202 20.36 63.92 3.53
N SER A 203 20.38 64.49 2.32
CA SER A 203 19.74 63.87 1.14
C SER A 203 20.36 62.54 0.76
N ALA A 204 21.69 62.42 0.85
CA ALA A 204 22.39 61.17 0.59
C ALA A 204 22.05 60.10 1.63
N SER A 205 21.84 60.49 2.90
CA SER A 205 21.42 59.59 3.97
C SER A 205 19.98 59.11 3.79
N LEU A 206 19.08 59.98 3.32
CA LEU A 206 17.72 59.59 2.92
C LEU A 206 17.73 58.67 1.70
N ALA A 207 18.57 58.97 0.71
CA ALA A 207 18.77 58.10 -0.45
C ALA A 207 19.28 56.70 -0.02
N MET A 208 20.20 56.64 0.94
CA MET A 208 20.65 55.37 1.52
C MET A 208 19.52 54.60 2.22
N LEU A 209 18.55 55.27 2.89
CA LEU A 209 17.35 54.61 3.43
C LEU A 209 16.54 53.91 2.34
N VAL A 210 16.32 54.62 1.24
CA VAL A 210 15.54 54.08 0.11
C VAL A 210 16.26 52.87 -0.48
N LEU A 211 17.58 52.94 -0.63
CA LEU A 211 18.41 51.82 -1.09
C LEU A 211 18.49 50.68 -0.08
N PHE A 212 18.35 50.96 1.22
CA PHE A 212 18.32 49.91 2.25
C PHE A 212 17.09 49.01 2.08
N PHE A 213 15.93 49.57 1.73
CA PHE A 213 14.74 48.79 1.40
C PHE A 213 14.85 48.03 0.07
N SER A 214 15.83 48.36 -0.78
CA SER A 214 16.12 47.62 -2.01
C SER A 214 17.06 46.43 -1.79
N LEU A 215 17.61 46.25 -0.59
CA LEU A 215 18.34 45.03 -0.25
C LEU A 215 17.35 43.87 -0.22
N GLU A 216 17.54 42.91 -1.11
CA GLU A 216 16.77 41.66 -1.10
C GLU A 216 16.95 40.98 0.26
N THR A 217 15.85 40.79 0.98
CA THR A 217 15.87 40.00 2.21
C THR A 217 16.29 38.57 1.84
N PRO A 218 17.24 37.95 2.56
CA PRO A 218 17.65 36.56 2.34
C PRO A 218 16.46 35.58 2.33
N ASP A 219 15.39 35.94 3.02
CA ASP A 219 14.15 35.19 3.11
C ASP A 219 13.38 35.16 1.79
N PHE A 220 13.44 36.21 0.97
CA PHE A 220 12.74 36.24 -0.31
C PHE A 220 13.32 35.23 -1.32
N HIS A 221 14.66 35.17 -1.43
CA HIS A 221 15.34 34.21 -2.29
C HIS A 221 15.13 32.75 -1.86
N ARG A 222 15.07 32.50 -0.54
CA ARG A 222 14.77 31.17 -0.01
C ARG A 222 13.31 30.79 -0.27
N LEU A 223 12.39 31.74 -0.14
CA LEU A 223 10.97 31.54 -0.38
C LEU A 223 10.70 31.26 -1.86
N GLU A 224 11.23 32.06 -2.78
CA GLU A 224 11.03 31.87 -4.23
C GLU A 224 11.59 30.52 -4.73
N LYS A 225 12.79 30.14 -4.28
CA LYS A 225 13.39 28.84 -4.61
C LYS A 225 12.59 27.66 -4.04
N THR A 226 11.95 27.86 -2.90
CA THR A 226 11.11 26.83 -2.26
C THR A 226 9.77 26.72 -2.97
N ILE A 227 9.12 27.85 -3.29
CA ILE A 227 7.88 27.91 -4.06
C ILE A 227 8.07 27.27 -5.44
N GLY A 228 9.11 27.64 -6.19
CA GLY A 228 9.35 27.06 -7.53
C GLY A 228 9.67 25.56 -7.51
N LYS A 229 10.24 25.04 -6.42
CA LYS A 229 10.41 23.60 -6.22
C LYS A 229 9.10 22.90 -5.88
N LEU A 230 8.27 23.52 -5.05
CA LEU A 230 6.95 23.02 -4.67
C LEU A 230 6.01 22.98 -5.88
N GLU A 231 5.91 24.06 -6.66
CA GLU A 231 5.06 24.13 -7.86
C GLU A 231 5.45 23.07 -8.90
N LYS A 232 6.76 22.84 -9.09
CA LYS A 232 7.25 21.81 -10.01
C LYS A 232 6.92 20.40 -9.51
N ALA A 233 7.16 20.13 -8.22
CA ALA A 233 6.86 18.83 -7.62
C ALA A 233 5.36 18.54 -7.60
N GLU A 234 4.53 19.56 -7.33
CA GLU A 234 3.07 19.47 -7.39
C GLU A 234 2.65 19.13 -8.82
N LYS A 235 3.12 19.88 -9.83
CA LYS A 235 2.75 19.62 -11.23
C LYS A 235 3.14 18.21 -11.71
N GLU A 236 4.34 17.74 -11.35
CA GLU A 236 4.79 16.38 -11.66
C GLU A 236 3.94 15.31 -10.96
N ALA A 237 3.57 15.52 -9.69
CA ALA A 237 2.71 14.61 -8.94
C ALA A 237 1.28 14.57 -9.52
N LEU A 238 0.74 15.70 -9.95
CA LEU A 238 -0.59 15.82 -10.55
C LEU A 238 -0.66 15.12 -11.91
N GLU A 239 0.35 15.28 -12.77
CA GLU A 239 0.42 14.57 -14.05
C GLU A 239 0.59 13.06 -13.86
N ALA A 240 1.40 12.63 -12.88
CA ALA A 240 1.55 11.22 -12.54
C ALA A 240 0.23 10.62 -12.03
N ARG A 241 -0.48 11.33 -11.15
CA ARG A 241 -1.78 10.89 -10.62
C ARG A 241 -2.84 10.77 -11.71
N LYS A 242 -2.92 11.76 -12.60
CA LYS A 242 -3.87 11.73 -13.71
C LYS A 242 -3.64 10.55 -14.65
N LYS A 243 -2.38 10.25 -14.99
CA LYS A 243 -2.04 9.08 -15.80
C LYS A 243 -2.40 7.76 -15.11
N ALA A 244 -2.21 7.67 -13.79
CA ALA A 244 -2.59 6.50 -13.01
C ALA A 244 -4.11 6.31 -12.95
N GLU A 245 -4.88 7.40 -12.75
CA GLU A 245 -6.35 7.38 -12.76
C GLU A 245 -6.89 6.95 -14.14
N GLU A 246 -6.40 7.55 -15.24
CA GLU A 246 -6.80 7.20 -16.61
C GLU A 246 -6.49 5.72 -16.95
N ALA A 247 -5.33 5.20 -16.50
CA ALA A 247 -4.97 3.80 -16.69
C ALA A 247 -5.83 2.85 -15.84
N SER A 248 -6.16 3.24 -14.60
CA SER A 248 -7.02 2.45 -13.72
C SER A 248 -8.46 2.37 -14.23
N GLU A 249 -9.00 3.48 -14.75
CA GLU A 249 -10.36 3.53 -15.29
C GLU A 249 -10.51 2.66 -16.55
N ALA A 250 -9.56 2.78 -17.49
CA ALA A 250 -9.52 1.93 -18.68
C ALA A 250 -9.35 0.43 -18.34
N LYS A 251 -8.58 0.11 -17.29
CA LYS A 251 -8.41 -1.27 -16.79
C LYS A 251 -9.74 -1.81 -16.24
N SER A 252 -10.46 -1.03 -15.43
CA SER A 252 -11.75 -1.44 -14.87
C SER A 252 -12.83 -1.63 -15.95
N GLU A 253 -12.88 -0.73 -16.95
CA GLU A 253 -13.82 -0.84 -18.07
C GLU A 253 -13.55 -2.10 -18.91
N PHE A 254 -12.28 -2.37 -19.22
CA PHE A 254 -11.86 -3.58 -19.95
C PHE A 254 -12.25 -4.87 -19.20
N LEU A 255 -12.04 -4.93 -17.89
CA LEU A 255 -12.39 -6.10 -17.07
C LEU A 255 -13.89 -6.35 -17.02
N SER A 256 -14.69 -5.28 -16.89
CA SER A 256 -16.15 -5.35 -16.93
C SER A 256 -16.64 -5.88 -18.28
N GLN A 257 -16.08 -5.38 -19.38
CA GLN A 257 -16.43 -5.83 -20.73
C GLN A 257 -16.05 -7.30 -20.97
N MET A 258 -14.81 -7.69 -20.64
CA MET A 258 -14.37 -9.08 -20.76
C MET A 258 -15.23 -10.03 -19.90
N SER A 259 -15.71 -9.55 -18.76
CA SER A 259 -16.61 -10.32 -17.91
C SER A 259 -17.91 -10.69 -18.61
N HIS A 260 -18.53 -9.70 -19.25
CA HIS A 260 -19.76 -9.89 -19.99
C HIS A 260 -19.55 -10.78 -21.24
N GLU A 261 -18.45 -10.61 -21.96
CA GLU A 261 -18.16 -11.36 -23.19
C GLU A 261 -17.81 -12.83 -22.94
N ILE A 262 -17.24 -13.17 -21.78
CA ILE A 262 -16.92 -14.57 -21.40
C ILE A 262 -18.11 -15.27 -20.75
N ARG A 263 -18.87 -14.57 -19.90
CA ARG A 263 -20.03 -15.13 -19.19
C ARG A 263 -21.15 -15.55 -20.15
N THR A 264 -21.40 -14.76 -21.19
CA THR A 264 -22.51 -14.97 -22.14
C THR A 264 -22.42 -16.31 -22.91
N PRO A 265 -21.29 -16.68 -23.53
CA PRO A 265 -21.15 -17.97 -24.21
C PRO A 265 -21.15 -19.14 -23.23
N ILE A 266 -20.56 -19.02 -22.03
CA ILE A 266 -20.56 -20.09 -21.02
C ILE A 266 -21.99 -20.37 -20.52
N ASN A 267 -22.75 -19.32 -20.20
CA ASN A 267 -24.16 -19.46 -19.80
C ASN A 267 -25.01 -20.05 -20.93
N SER A 268 -24.68 -19.77 -22.20
CA SER A 268 -25.36 -20.38 -23.35
C SER A 268 -25.04 -21.87 -23.47
N ILE A 269 -23.78 -22.27 -23.25
CA ILE A 269 -23.36 -23.68 -23.21
C ILE A 269 -24.09 -24.42 -22.08
N LEU A 270 -24.13 -23.85 -20.86
CA LEU A 270 -24.87 -24.40 -19.72
C LEU A 270 -26.38 -24.47 -19.99
N GLY A 271 -26.94 -23.49 -20.69
CA GLY A 271 -28.34 -23.48 -21.11
C GLY A 271 -28.67 -24.62 -22.07
N PHE A 272 -27.85 -24.84 -23.09
CA PHE A 272 -28.01 -25.99 -24.01
C PHE A 272 -27.77 -27.32 -23.31
N ASP A 273 -26.82 -27.37 -22.38
CA ASP A 273 -26.52 -28.57 -21.61
C ASP A 273 -27.67 -28.96 -20.66
N ASN A 274 -28.30 -27.99 -20.00
CA ASN A 274 -29.51 -28.22 -19.22
C ASN A 274 -30.67 -28.75 -20.10
N LEU A 275 -30.82 -28.24 -21.33
CA LEU A 275 -31.81 -28.79 -22.27
C LEU A 275 -31.48 -30.23 -22.68
N ILE A 276 -30.21 -30.60 -22.79
CA ILE A 276 -29.77 -31.99 -23.03
C ILE A 276 -30.09 -32.87 -21.82
N LEU A 277 -29.80 -32.39 -20.61
CA LEU A 277 -30.10 -33.08 -19.35
C LEU A 277 -31.61 -33.31 -19.15
N GLU A 278 -32.45 -32.34 -19.51
CA GLU A 278 -33.91 -32.42 -19.37
C GLU A 278 -34.55 -33.37 -20.39
N ASN A 279 -33.99 -33.47 -21.61
CA ASN A 279 -34.63 -34.19 -22.71
C ASN A 279 -34.02 -35.56 -23.01
N THR A 280 -32.82 -35.86 -22.50
CA THR A 280 -32.15 -37.13 -22.80
C THR A 280 -32.62 -38.26 -21.87
N ARG A 281 -32.86 -39.44 -22.44
CA ARG A 281 -33.17 -40.68 -21.69
C ARG A 281 -31.99 -41.65 -21.68
N GLU A 282 -30.89 -41.30 -22.34
CA GLU A 282 -29.68 -42.11 -22.40
C GLU A 282 -28.72 -41.74 -21.27
N ALA A 283 -28.43 -42.68 -20.38
CA ALA A 283 -27.57 -42.47 -19.20
C ALA A 283 -26.18 -41.94 -19.55
N ARG A 284 -25.57 -42.37 -20.67
CA ARG A 284 -24.26 -41.88 -21.12
C ARG A 284 -24.30 -40.41 -21.56
N VAL A 285 -25.36 -39.99 -22.22
CA VAL A 285 -25.53 -38.59 -22.66
C VAL A 285 -25.78 -37.69 -21.47
N SER A 286 -26.56 -38.16 -20.49
CA SER A 286 -26.77 -37.44 -19.22
C SER A 286 -25.48 -37.32 -18.40
N GLU A 287 -24.66 -38.37 -18.35
CA GLU A 287 -23.35 -38.32 -17.68
C GLU A 287 -22.38 -37.33 -18.35
N TYR A 288 -22.30 -37.32 -19.68
CA TYR A 288 -21.47 -36.35 -20.39
C TYR A 288 -21.98 -34.92 -20.24
N ALA A 289 -23.29 -34.71 -20.29
CA ALA A 289 -23.88 -33.40 -20.06
C ALA A 289 -23.59 -32.91 -18.62
N SER A 290 -23.77 -33.77 -17.60
CA SER A 290 -23.42 -33.41 -16.22
C SER A 290 -21.94 -33.04 -16.04
N LYS A 291 -21.02 -33.63 -16.83
CA LYS A 291 -19.60 -33.24 -16.84
C LYS A 291 -19.37 -31.90 -17.52
N ILE A 292 -20.09 -31.60 -18.60
CA ILE A 292 -20.06 -30.28 -19.27
C ILE A 292 -20.58 -29.20 -18.30
N LYS A 293 -21.66 -29.48 -17.58
CA LYS A 293 -22.19 -28.59 -16.54
C LYS A 293 -21.16 -28.27 -15.45
N GLY A 294 -20.58 -29.29 -14.84
CA GLY A 294 -19.56 -29.09 -13.78
C GLY A 294 -18.33 -28.34 -14.27
N ALA A 295 -17.86 -28.61 -15.50
CA ALA A 295 -16.75 -27.87 -16.10
C ALA A 295 -17.10 -26.40 -16.38
N GLY A 296 -18.32 -26.11 -16.86
CA GLY A 296 -18.80 -24.75 -17.10
C GLY A 296 -18.99 -23.93 -15.82
N GLU A 297 -19.52 -24.55 -14.76
CA GLU A 297 -19.66 -23.92 -13.43
C GLU A 297 -18.29 -23.62 -12.79
N THR A 298 -17.33 -24.56 -12.91
CA THR A 298 -15.96 -24.36 -12.44
C THR A 298 -15.26 -23.22 -13.19
N LEU A 299 -15.46 -23.12 -14.51
CA LEU A 299 -14.86 -22.07 -15.33
C LEU A 299 -15.43 -20.68 -14.98
N LEU A 300 -16.73 -20.59 -14.69
CA LEU A 300 -17.37 -19.36 -14.20
C LEU A 300 -16.83 -18.94 -12.84
N ALA A 301 -16.67 -19.88 -11.90
CA ALA A 301 -16.12 -19.62 -10.57
C ALA A 301 -14.68 -19.11 -10.65
N PHE A 302 -13.82 -19.79 -11.43
CA PHE A 302 -12.44 -19.37 -11.66
C PHE A 302 -12.35 -17.94 -12.23
N PHE A 303 -13.17 -17.67 -13.24
CA PHE A 303 -13.15 -16.38 -13.91
C PHE A 303 -13.68 -15.23 -13.03
N ASN A 304 -14.74 -15.47 -12.25
CA ASN A 304 -15.23 -14.49 -11.28
C ASN A 304 -14.19 -14.21 -10.18
N ASN A 305 -13.47 -15.23 -9.71
CA ASN A 305 -12.41 -15.06 -8.72
C ASN A 305 -11.22 -14.28 -9.29
N LEU A 306 -10.82 -14.55 -10.53
CA LEU A 306 -9.77 -13.81 -11.23
C LEU A 306 -10.14 -12.31 -11.37
N LEU A 307 -11.38 -12.02 -11.73
CA LEU A 307 -11.87 -10.63 -11.82
C LEU A 307 -11.86 -9.93 -10.46
N ASN A 308 -12.32 -10.60 -9.40
CA ASN A 308 -12.32 -10.05 -8.05
C ASN A 308 -10.90 -9.69 -7.59
N LEU A 309 -9.91 -10.56 -7.85
CA LEU A 309 -8.51 -10.32 -7.51
C LEU A 309 -7.95 -9.09 -8.24
N ILE A 310 -8.27 -8.93 -9.51
CA ILE A 310 -7.80 -7.80 -10.32
C ILE A 310 -8.51 -6.49 -9.92
N ALA A 311 -9.78 -6.56 -9.50
CA ALA A 311 -10.55 -5.41 -9.03
C ALA A 311 -10.09 -4.88 -7.66
N GLN A 312 -9.57 -5.74 -6.78
CA GLN A 312 -9.17 -5.36 -5.42
C GLN A 312 -7.83 -4.60 -5.33
N ASN A 313 -6.96 -4.67 -6.35
CA ASN A 313 -5.63 -4.02 -6.35
C ASN A 313 -5.40 -3.07 -7.54
N PRO A 314 -6.05 -1.89 -7.57
CA PRO A 314 -5.84 -0.89 -8.62
C PRO A 314 -4.54 -0.10 -8.35
N GLY A 315 -3.42 -0.54 -8.96
CA GLY A 315 -2.18 0.25 -8.99
C GLY A 315 -0.87 -0.52 -8.98
N GLU A 316 -0.89 -1.83 -8.68
CA GLU A 316 0.30 -2.68 -8.83
C GLU A 316 0.42 -3.22 -10.26
N ASP A 317 1.64 -3.23 -10.79
CA ASP A 317 1.99 -4.07 -11.95
C ASP A 317 1.72 -5.51 -11.53
N VAL A 318 0.59 -6.03 -11.99
CA VAL A 318 0.22 -7.43 -11.75
C VAL A 318 1.20 -8.26 -12.57
N ASP A 319 2.21 -8.82 -11.91
CA ASP A 319 3.10 -9.77 -12.54
C ASP A 319 2.26 -10.97 -12.97
N ILE A 320 2.06 -11.08 -14.28
CA ILE A 320 1.32 -12.20 -14.87
C ILE A 320 1.98 -13.53 -14.48
N ASN A 321 3.28 -13.54 -14.16
CA ASN A 321 3.96 -14.74 -13.68
C ASN A 321 3.70 -15.04 -12.20
N SER A 322 3.40 -14.03 -11.36
CA SER A 322 2.96 -14.26 -9.97
C SER A 322 1.51 -14.75 -9.91
N LEU A 323 0.69 -14.44 -10.92
CA LEU A 323 -0.63 -15.06 -11.13
C LEU A 323 -0.54 -16.56 -11.48
N PHE A 324 0.63 -17.05 -11.90
CA PHE A 324 0.91 -18.46 -12.18
C PHE A 324 1.93 -19.07 -11.21
N ASP A 325 2.31 -18.33 -10.16
CA ASP A 325 3.14 -18.86 -9.07
C ASP A 325 2.25 -19.62 -8.10
N TYR A 326 1.88 -20.83 -8.54
CA TYR A 326 1.10 -21.78 -7.74
C TYR A 326 1.78 -22.09 -6.40
N SER A 327 3.08 -21.78 -6.20
CA SER A 327 3.75 -21.90 -4.89
C SER A 327 3.08 -21.04 -3.82
N SER A 328 2.67 -19.82 -4.19
CA SER A 328 2.09 -18.85 -3.24
C SER A 328 0.59 -19.06 -3.01
N LEU A 329 -0.09 -19.74 -3.94
CA LEU A 329 -1.48 -20.20 -3.82
C LEU A 329 -1.61 -21.61 -3.22
N LEU A 330 -0.52 -22.37 -3.12
CA LEU A 330 -0.45 -23.67 -2.43
C LEU A 330 0.13 -23.55 -1.01
N GLU A 331 0.62 -22.37 -0.62
CA GLU A 331 0.91 -22.02 0.77
C GLU A 331 -0.29 -21.39 1.50
N THR A 332 -1.38 -21.07 0.80
CA THR A 332 -2.69 -21.20 1.44
C THR A 332 -3.01 -22.68 1.43
N ASP A 333 -2.74 -23.32 2.57
CA ASP A 333 -3.48 -24.48 3.02
C ASP A 333 -4.91 -24.37 2.47
N ILE A 334 -5.51 -25.49 2.07
CA ILE A 334 -6.98 -25.58 2.19
C ILE A 334 -7.19 -25.15 3.64
N ASP A 335 -7.72 -23.94 3.85
CA ASP A 335 -7.76 -23.31 5.16
C ASP A 335 -8.73 -24.16 5.98
N GLU A 336 -8.24 -25.29 6.49
CA GLU A 336 -8.83 -25.98 7.59
C GLU A 336 -8.64 -25.01 8.72
N THR A 337 -9.58 -24.09 8.87
CA THR A 337 -9.62 -23.10 9.94
C THR A 337 -9.23 -23.81 11.24
N ILE A 338 -8.02 -23.54 11.74
CA ILE A 338 -7.47 -24.27 12.87
C ILE A 338 -8.01 -23.64 14.14
N VAL A 339 -8.92 -24.34 14.81
CA VAL A 339 -9.50 -23.90 16.08
C VAL A 339 -8.59 -24.31 17.25
N PRO A 340 -8.06 -23.37 18.04
CA PRO A 340 -7.36 -23.68 19.27
C PRO A 340 -8.36 -24.12 20.35
N ILE A 341 -8.20 -25.33 20.88
CA ILE A 341 -9.02 -25.85 21.97
C ILE A 341 -8.37 -25.49 23.31
N MET A 342 -9.08 -24.70 24.12
CA MET A 342 -8.56 -24.07 25.33
C MET A 342 -9.62 -23.94 26.44
N PRO A 343 -10.14 -25.07 26.97
CA PRO A 343 -11.26 -25.09 27.92
C PRO A 343 -10.98 -24.38 29.27
N LYS A 344 -9.70 -24.17 29.59
CA LYS A 344 -9.27 -23.46 30.81
C LYS A 344 -9.17 -21.95 30.63
N ALA A 345 -9.08 -21.46 29.40
CA ALA A 345 -8.89 -20.04 29.11
C ALA A 345 -10.11 -19.21 29.52
N GLN A 346 -9.86 -18.07 30.16
CA GLN A 346 -10.86 -17.09 30.55
C GLN A 346 -10.83 -15.89 29.59
N ILE A 347 -11.84 -15.74 28.74
CA ILE A 347 -11.91 -14.62 27.77
C ILE A 347 -12.97 -13.62 28.22
N LEU A 348 -12.66 -12.33 28.17
CA LEU A 348 -13.64 -11.26 28.33
C LEU A 348 -13.93 -10.60 26.98
N VAL A 349 -15.17 -10.67 26.52
CA VAL A 349 -15.66 -9.97 25.32
C VAL A 349 -16.42 -8.71 25.74
N VAL A 350 -16.06 -7.56 25.18
CA VAL A 350 -16.67 -6.26 25.52
C VAL A 350 -17.17 -5.60 24.24
N ASP A 351 -18.48 -5.53 24.06
CA ASP A 351 -19.13 -4.90 22.91
C ASP A 351 -20.55 -4.48 23.32
N ASP A 352 -20.97 -3.28 22.94
CA ASP A 352 -22.26 -2.72 23.33
C ASP A 352 -23.43 -3.28 22.51
N ASN A 353 -23.14 -3.89 21.37
CA ASN A 353 -24.14 -4.45 20.47
C ASN A 353 -24.27 -5.96 20.66
N ALA A 354 -25.45 -6.40 21.09
CA ALA A 354 -25.76 -7.80 21.35
C ALA A 354 -25.52 -8.73 20.15
N MET A 355 -25.71 -8.25 18.91
CA MET A 355 -25.49 -9.02 17.69
C MET A 355 -24.00 -9.32 17.47
N ASN A 356 -23.13 -8.33 17.71
CA ASN A 356 -21.67 -8.53 17.64
C ASN A 356 -21.19 -9.48 18.74
N VAL A 357 -21.74 -9.34 19.96
CA VAL A 357 -21.45 -10.25 21.09
C VAL A 357 -21.86 -11.67 20.73
N ASP A 358 -23.05 -11.88 20.17
CA ASP A 358 -23.57 -13.20 19.81
C ASP A 358 -22.72 -13.88 18.72
N LEU A 359 -22.30 -13.12 17.69
CA LEU A 359 -21.34 -13.59 16.69
C LEU A 359 -20.01 -14.03 17.30
N LEU A 360 -19.41 -13.19 18.16
CA LEU A 360 -18.16 -13.52 18.85
C LEU A 360 -18.30 -14.74 19.75
N LEU A 361 -19.41 -14.85 20.48
CA LEU A 361 -19.70 -16.01 21.31
C LEU A 361 -19.83 -17.27 20.46
N LYS A 362 -20.50 -17.22 19.30
CA LYS A 362 -20.65 -18.36 18.40
C LYS A 362 -19.30 -18.85 17.88
N ILE A 363 -18.41 -17.94 17.47
CA ILE A 363 -17.05 -18.26 17.02
C ILE A 363 -16.22 -18.82 18.19
N LEU A 364 -16.13 -18.10 19.30
CA LEU A 364 -15.30 -18.48 20.44
C LEU A 364 -15.77 -19.76 21.14
N LYS A 365 -17.07 -20.11 21.09
CA LYS A 365 -17.60 -21.34 21.69
C LYS A 365 -16.91 -22.60 21.13
N LYS A 366 -16.44 -22.57 19.87
CA LYS A 366 -15.71 -23.68 19.26
C LYS A 366 -14.33 -23.93 19.88
N THR A 367 -13.77 -22.93 20.58
CA THR A 367 -12.50 -23.05 21.33
C THR A 367 -12.68 -23.71 22.71
N GLU A 368 -13.92 -23.97 23.14
CA GLU A 368 -14.29 -24.44 24.48
C GLU A 368 -13.92 -23.49 25.64
N ALA A 369 -13.39 -22.30 25.36
CA ALA A 369 -13.01 -21.32 26.38
C ALA A 369 -14.18 -20.85 27.24
N GLN A 370 -13.87 -20.38 28.46
CA GLN A 370 -14.84 -19.77 29.36
C GLN A 370 -14.96 -18.29 29.06
N ILE A 371 -16.10 -17.89 28.49
CA ILE A 371 -16.30 -16.53 27.98
C ILE A 371 -17.24 -15.76 28.91
N ASP A 372 -16.79 -14.58 29.34
CA ASP A 372 -17.61 -13.57 29.99
C ASP A 372 -17.86 -12.42 29.01
N THR A 373 -19.04 -11.80 29.11
CA THR A 373 -19.38 -10.62 28.29
C THR A 373 -19.57 -9.36 29.13
N ALA A 374 -19.31 -8.19 28.57
CA ALA A 374 -19.65 -6.88 29.11
C ALA A 374 -20.14 -5.98 27.98
N VAL A 375 -21.05 -5.05 28.28
CA VAL A 375 -21.69 -4.17 27.27
C VAL A 375 -21.07 -2.77 27.20
N ASP A 376 -20.10 -2.47 28.05
CA ASP A 376 -19.39 -1.19 28.11
C ASP A 376 -18.08 -1.36 28.91
N GLY A 377 -17.17 -0.38 28.79
CA GLY A 377 -15.89 -0.36 29.49
C GLY A 377 -16.02 -0.39 31.02
N GLN A 378 -17.05 0.25 31.58
CA GLN A 378 -17.25 0.31 33.02
C GLN A 378 -17.59 -1.05 33.61
N LYS A 379 -18.49 -1.81 32.96
CA LYS A 379 -18.83 -3.18 33.35
C LYS A 379 -17.67 -4.13 33.12
N ALA A 380 -16.88 -3.92 32.07
CA ALA A 380 -15.66 -4.69 31.83
C ALA A 380 -14.68 -4.53 33.01
N LEU A 381 -14.41 -3.30 33.45
CA LEU A 381 -13.55 -3.03 34.62
C LEU A 381 -14.10 -3.63 35.92
N LEU A 382 -15.42 -3.61 36.13
CA LEU A 382 -16.04 -4.27 37.29
C LEU A 382 -15.81 -5.79 37.30
N LYS A 383 -15.76 -6.42 36.13
CA LYS A 383 -15.42 -7.85 36.00
C LYS A 383 -13.92 -8.09 36.19
N LEU A 384 -13.07 -7.30 35.54
CA LEU A 384 -11.60 -7.36 35.65
C LEU A 384 -11.08 -7.18 37.09
N ARG A 385 -11.77 -6.38 37.91
CA ARG A 385 -11.45 -6.22 39.35
C ARG A 385 -11.81 -7.43 40.21
N LYS A 386 -12.74 -8.27 39.75
CA LYS A 386 -13.23 -9.45 40.49
C LYS A 386 -12.55 -10.74 40.06
N LYS A 387 -12.13 -10.81 38.80
CA LYS A 387 -11.64 -12.02 38.14
C LYS A 387 -10.56 -11.63 37.14
N THR A 388 -9.51 -12.45 37.06
CA THR A 388 -8.46 -12.33 36.04
C THR A 388 -8.91 -13.05 34.77
N TYR A 389 -8.62 -12.44 33.62
CA TYR A 389 -8.89 -13.00 32.31
C TYR A 389 -7.56 -13.26 31.60
N ASP A 390 -7.49 -14.27 30.74
CA ASP A 390 -6.31 -14.60 29.95
C ASP A 390 -6.29 -13.82 28.62
N LEU A 391 -7.43 -13.30 28.18
CA LEU A 391 -7.58 -12.48 26.99
C LEU A 391 -8.74 -11.50 27.16
N VAL A 392 -8.58 -10.27 26.68
CA VAL A 392 -9.69 -9.30 26.56
C VAL A 392 -9.87 -8.91 25.11
N ILE A 393 -11.07 -9.09 24.57
CA ILE A 393 -11.46 -8.61 23.24
C ILE A 393 -12.46 -7.49 23.47
N MET A 394 -12.17 -6.28 23.01
CA MET A 394 -13.02 -5.12 23.27
C MET A 394 -13.23 -4.24 22.05
N ASP A 395 -14.44 -3.72 21.89
CA ASP A 395 -14.71 -2.68 20.91
C ASP A 395 -13.98 -1.38 21.24
N HIS A 396 -13.55 -0.68 20.19
CA HIS A 396 -12.98 0.64 20.31
C HIS A 396 -14.04 1.67 20.71
N MET A 397 -15.22 1.67 20.08
CA MET A 397 -16.23 2.72 20.29
C MET A 397 -17.48 2.19 20.98
N MET A 398 -17.61 2.51 22.27
CA MET A 398 -18.73 2.09 23.11
C MET A 398 -19.28 3.28 23.92
N PRO A 399 -20.55 3.26 24.32
CA PRO A 399 -21.11 4.26 25.21
C PRO A 399 -20.49 4.18 26.61
N ILE A 400 -20.59 5.27 27.37
CA ILE A 400 -20.12 5.43 28.77
C ILE A 400 -18.59 5.46 28.90
N MET A 401 -17.89 4.46 28.36
CA MET A 401 -16.43 4.32 28.41
C MET A 401 -15.96 3.51 27.20
N ASP A 402 -15.07 4.12 26.41
CA ASP A 402 -14.54 3.53 25.18
C ASP A 402 -13.41 2.52 25.46
N GLY A 403 -12.95 1.80 24.42
CA GLY A 403 -11.92 0.78 24.57
C GLY A 403 -10.56 1.34 25.00
N VAL A 404 -10.22 2.55 24.58
CA VAL A 404 -8.92 3.20 24.89
C VAL A 404 -8.88 3.62 26.35
N GLU A 405 -9.95 4.25 26.84
CA GLU A 405 -10.12 4.61 28.25
C GLU A 405 -10.13 3.37 29.14
N THR A 406 -10.84 2.31 28.71
CA THR A 406 -10.88 1.02 29.41
C THR A 406 -9.48 0.42 29.56
N LEU A 407 -8.69 0.38 28.48
CA LEU A 407 -7.34 -0.15 28.48
C LEU A 407 -6.40 0.68 29.38
N SER A 408 -6.53 2.01 29.35
CA SER A 408 -5.75 2.91 30.19
C SER A 408 -5.95 2.60 31.68
N ILE A 409 -7.21 2.48 32.12
CA ILE A 409 -7.55 2.17 33.51
C ILE A 409 -7.13 0.73 33.87
N MET A 410 -7.32 -0.23 32.97
CA MET A 410 -6.85 -1.61 33.15
C MET A 410 -5.35 -1.66 33.45
N LYS A 411 -4.53 -0.88 32.72
CA LYS A 411 -3.08 -0.78 32.92
C LYS A 411 -2.72 -0.05 34.22
N GLU A 412 -3.40 1.06 34.52
CA GLU A 412 -3.17 1.83 35.75
C GLU A 412 -3.43 0.99 37.01
N GLU A 413 -4.54 0.26 37.04
CA GLU A 413 -4.92 -0.61 38.14
C GLU A 413 -4.22 -1.99 38.14
N ARG A 414 -3.43 -2.28 37.10
CA ARG A 414 -2.74 -3.56 36.88
C ARG A 414 -3.69 -4.77 36.88
N LEU A 415 -4.87 -4.60 36.31
CA LEU A 415 -5.85 -5.67 36.16
C LEU A 415 -5.41 -6.58 35.02
N SER A 416 -5.39 -7.90 35.22
CA SER A 416 -5.04 -8.88 34.18
C SER A 416 -3.71 -8.53 33.47
N LYS A 417 -2.66 -8.30 34.27
CA LYS A 417 -1.40 -7.64 33.86
C LYS A 417 -0.70 -8.26 32.63
N ASP A 418 -0.82 -9.57 32.46
CA ASP A 418 -0.12 -10.32 31.41
C ASP A 418 -1.06 -10.72 30.26
N SER A 419 -2.29 -10.19 30.26
CA SER A 419 -3.35 -10.63 29.37
C SER A 419 -3.37 -9.77 28.12
N PRO A 420 -3.22 -10.35 26.92
CA PRO A 420 -3.36 -9.61 25.68
C PRO A 420 -4.73 -8.94 25.55
N VAL A 421 -4.73 -7.75 24.95
CA VAL A 421 -5.95 -7.00 24.64
C VAL A 421 -6.07 -6.79 23.13
N ILE A 422 -7.11 -7.38 22.55
CA ILE A 422 -7.47 -7.25 21.13
C ILE A 422 -8.54 -6.17 20.99
N MET A 423 -8.28 -5.20 20.12
CA MET A 423 -9.24 -4.15 19.79
C MET A 423 -10.11 -4.54 18.59
N LEU A 424 -11.42 -4.34 18.66
CA LEU A 424 -12.31 -4.44 17.51
C LEU A 424 -12.52 -3.06 16.88
N THR A 425 -12.43 -2.96 15.55
CA THR A 425 -12.62 -1.70 14.80
C THR A 425 -13.40 -1.93 13.51
N ALA A 426 -14.32 -1.04 13.14
CA ALA A 426 -15.08 -1.16 11.89
C ALA A 426 -14.44 -0.44 10.67
N GLY A 427 -13.16 -0.04 10.76
CA GLY A 427 -12.42 0.57 9.65
C GLY A 427 -10.94 0.19 9.71
N GLY A 428 -10.45 -0.48 8.68
CA GLY A 428 -9.03 -0.74 8.46
C GLY A 428 -8.54 0.12 7.29
N LEU A 429 -8.15 1.36 7.56
CA LEU A 429 -7.37 2.13 6.60
C LEU A 429 -5.89 1.77 6.79
N ARG A 430 -5.17 1.68 5.66
CA ARG A 430 -3.73 1.45 5.62
C ARG A 430 -3.03 2.57 6.41
N GLY A 431 -2.41 2.24 7.55
CA GLY A 431 -1.74 3.19 8.45
C GLY A 431 -2.35 3.30 9.86
N ASP A 432 -3.54 2.77 10.11
CA ASP A 432 -4.15 2.78 11.45
C ASP A 432 -3.49 1.79 12.44
N GLU A 433 -2.80 0.77 11.92
CA GLU A 433 -2.17 -0.32 12.70
C GLU A 433 -1.06 0.20 13.63
N GLU A 434 -0.21 1.10 13.15
CA GLU A 434 0.85 1.73 13.95
C GLU A 434 0.25 2.58 15.08
N ARG A 435 -0.82 3.33 14.76
CA ARG A 435 -1.53 4.17 15.73
C ARG A 435 -2.15 3.35 16.86
N PHE A 436 -2.75 2.19 16.56
CA PHE A 436 -3.36 1.34 17.59
C PHE A 436 -2.31 0.65 18.47
N LYS A 437 -1.15 0.31 17.90
CA LYS A 437 -0.01 -0.21 18.66
C LYS A 437 0.56 0.85 19.62
N GLU A 438 0.57 2.13 19.23
CA GLU A 438 0.96 3.24 20.11
C GLU A 438 0.00 3.44 21.29
N LEU A 439 -1.31 3.15 21.11
CA LEU A 439 -2.29 3.15 22.21
C LEU A 439 -2.11 1.96 23.16
N GLY A 440 -1.31 0.97 22.76
CA GLY A 440 -0.85 -0.15 23.57
C GLY A 440 -1.79 -1.35 23.59
N PHE A 441 -2.63 -1.52 22.57
CA PHE A 441 -3.30 -2.79 22.29
C PHE A 441 -2.28 -3.78 21.71
N ASP A 442 -2.51 -5.08 21.92
CA ASP A 442 -1.61 -6.14 21.46
C ASP A 442 -1.93 -6.57 20.02
N ALA A 443 -3.21 -6.51 19.63
CA ALA A 443 -3.67 -6.73 18.26
C ALA A 443 -5.01 -6.02 17.99
N TYR A 444 -5.47 -6.05 16.74
CA TYR A 444 -6.78 -5.53 16.33
C TYR A 444 -7.46 -6.46 15.33
N LEU A 445 -8.79 -6.40 15.28
CA LEU A 445 -9.63 -7.11 14.31
C LEU A 445 -10.65 -6.16 13.68
N SER A 446 -10.83 -6.32 12.38
CA SER A 446 -11.90 -5.62 11.67
C SER A 446 -13.26 -6.24 11.99
N LYS A 447 -14.29 -5.41 12.15
CA LYS A 447 -15.69 -5.85 12.23
C LYS A 447 -16.37 -5.89 10.85
N PRO A 448 -17.27 -6.86 10.57
CA PRO A 448 -17.59 -8.01 11.42
C PRO A 448 -16.41 -8.98 11.54
N VAL A 449 -16.33 -9.67 12.68
CA VAL A 449 -15.19 -10.54 13.00
C VAL A 449 -15.29 -11.82 12.18
N VAL A 450 -14.24 -12.11 11.42
CA VAL A 450 -14.09 -13.35 10.64
C VAL A 450 -13.44 -14.40 11.52
N ALA A 451 -13.98 -15.62 11.50
CA ALA A 451 -13.56 -16.72 12.38
C ALA A 451 -12.07 -17.04 12.24
N ASP A 452 -11.57 -17.24 11.02
CA ASP A 452 -10.18 -17.61 10.72
C ASP A 452 -9.19 -16.62 11.33
N LYS A 453 -9.40 -15.32 11.04
CA LYS A 453 -8.57 -14.23 11.57
C LYS A 453 -8.57 -14.16 13.08
N LEU A 454 -9.70 -14.48 13.73
CA LEU A 454 -9.76 -14.53 15.19
C LEU A 454 -8.96 -15.73 15.72
N TYR A 455 -9.10 -16.91 15.12
CA TYR A 455 -8.36 -18.09 15.56
C TYR A 455 -6.85 -17.95 15.39
N ASP A 456 -6.38 -17.35 14.30
CA ASP A 456 -4.97 -17.05 14.08
C ASP A 456 -4.42 -16.16 15.20
N LEU A 457 -5.12 -15.07 15.52
CA LEU A 457 -4.74 -14.20 16.63
C LEU A 457 -4.77 -14.91 17.98
N LEU A 458 -5.73 -15.81 18.21
CA LEU A 458 -5.76 -16.61 19.43
C LEU A 458 -4.55 -17.55 19.52
N ILE A 459 -4.16 -18.18 18.41
CA ILE A 459 -2.98 -19.05 18.36
C ILE A 459 -1.70 -18.28 18.66
N ASP A 460 -1.60 -17.05 18.16
CA ASP A 460 -0.41 -16.20 18.32
C ASP A 460 -0.30 -15.54 19.70
N LEU A 461 -1.43 -15.10 20.28
CA LEU A 461 -1.45 -14.30 21.50
C LEU A 461 -1.65 -15.12 22.78
N MET A 462 -2.37 -16.25 22.69
CA MET A 462 -2.68 -17.02 23.90
C MET A 462 -1.45 -17.74 24.45
N PRO A 463 -1.28 -17.79 25.78
CA PRO A 463 -0.23 -18.60 26.40
C PRO A 463 -0.31 -20.06 25.96
N SER A 464 0.80 -20.60 25.44
CA SER A 464 0.86 -21.95 24.85
C SER A 464 0.43 -23.09 25.80
N HIS A 465 0.49 -22.88 27.11
CA HIS A 465 0.04 -23.84 28.11
C HIS A 465 -1.49 -23.91 28.31
N LEU A 466 -2.25 -22.93 27.78
CA LEU A 466 -3.70 -22.91 27.79
C LEU A 466 -4.31 -23.59 26.55
N ILE A 467 -3.55 -23.70 25.47
CA ILE A 467 -3.94 -24.40 24.24
C ILE A 467 -3.67 -25.90 24.46
N GLU A 468 -4.73 -26.68 24.65
CA GLU A 468 -4.63 -28.12 24.91
C GLU A 468 -4.49 -28.92 23.61
N SER A 469 -5.14 -28.48 22.54
CA SER A 469 -5.06 -29.09 21.21
C SER A 469 -5.48 -28.09 20.12
N ARG A 470 -5.30 -28.50 18.87
CA ARG A 470 -5.75 -27.76 17.67
C ARG A 470 -6.65 -28.69 16.86
N ALA A 471 -7.81 -28.21 16.44
CA ALA A 471 -8.79 -28.98 15.69
C ALA A 471 -9.25 -28.23 14.45
N SER A 472 -9.50 -28.93 13.34
CA SER A 472 -10.12 -28.34 12.16
C SER A 472 -11.59 -27.98 12.44
N LEU A 473 -11.99 -26.77 12.06
CA LEU A 473 -13.36 -26.26 12.19
C LEU A 473 -14.38 -27.19 11.50
N GLU A 474 -14.06 -27.72 10.31
CA GLU A 474 -14.91 -28.68 9.58
C GLU A 474 -15.14 -29.97 10.38
N HIS A 475 -14.12 -30.45 11.10
CA HIS A 475 -14.22 -31.64 11.94
C HIS A 475 -15.07 -31.42 13.19
N LEU A 476 -15.13 -30.18 13.71
CA LEU A 476 -16.01 -29.80 14.82
C LEU A 476 -17.48 -29.74 14.39
N PHE A 477 -17.78 -29.32 13.15
CA PHE A 477 -19.14 -29.36 12.60
C PHE A 477 -19.62 -30.80 12.32
N TYR A 478 -18.72 -31.69 11.88
CA TYR A 478 -19.06 -33.12 11.69
C TYR A 478 -19.44 -33.86 12.98
N LYS A 479 -18.90 -33.44 14.14
CA LYS A 479 -19.22 -34.03 15.44
C LYS A 479 -20.60 -33.63 15.98
N GLU A 480 -21.07 -32.42 15.68
CA GLU A 480 -22.42 -31.95 16.06
C GLU A 480 -23.52 -32.66 15.25
N ASN A 481 -23.22 -33.07 14.01
CA ASN A 481 -24.14 -33.76 13.11
C ASN A 481 -23.96 -35.30 13.07
N ALA A 482 -23.26 -35.89 14.03
CA ALA A 482 -23.10 -37.34 14.11
C ALA A 482 -24.47 -38.01 14.41
N PRO A 483 -24.94 -38.97 13.59
CA PRO A 483 -26.26 -39.56 13.76
C PRO A 483 -26.33 -40.36 15.06
N VAL A 484 -27.21 -39.92 15.96
CA VAL A 484 -27.66 -40.71 17.12
C VAL A 484 -28.63 -41.78 16.62
N ASN A 485 -28.25 -43.04 16.77
CA ASN A 485 -29.02 -44.26 16.51
C ASN A 485 -29.44 -44.56 15.05
N LYS A 486 -28.63 -45.42 14.40
CA LYS A 486 -28.85 -46.08 13.10
C LYS A 486 -30.08 -47.03 13.01
N GLU A 487 -31.02 -46.99 13.95
CA GLU A 487 -32.24 -47.83 13.89
C GLU A 487 -33.52 -47.04 13.65
N GLN A 488 -33.47 -45.71 13.51
CA GLN A 488 -34.63 -44.87 13.17
C GLN A 488 -34.53 -44.11 11.83
N GLU A 489 -33.39 -44.15 11.13
CA GLU A 489 -33.19 -43.44 9.86
C GLU A 489 -33.83 -44.09 8.62
N GLU A 490 -34.35 -45.32 8.71
CA GLU A 490 -35.05 -45.95 7.57
C GLU A 490 -36.50 -45.46 7.36
N LYS A 491 -36.98 -44.44 8.09
CA LYS A 491 -38.35 -43.92 7.92
C LYS A 491 -38.53 -42.41 7.74
N THR A 492 -37.46 -41.64 7.57
CA THR A 492 -37.63 -40.17 7.49
C THR A 492 -36.66 -39.48 6.53
N ASN A 493 -36.45 -40.00 5.32
CA ASN A 493 -35.93 -39.17 4.23
C ASN A 493 -37.07 -38.33 3.64
N VAL A 494 -37.42 -37.25 4.33
CA VAL A 494 -38.26 -36.18 3.81
C VAL A 494 -37.34 -35.21 3.08
N THR A 495 -37.32 -35.26 1.74
CA THR A 495 -36.64 -34.25 0.91
C THR A 495 -37.48 -32.96 0.94
N ILE A 496 -37.02 -31.94 1.67
CA ILE A 496 -37.71 -30.64 1.79
C ILE A 496 -37.19 -29.68 0.72
N TYR A 497 -38.07 -29.19 -0.17
CA TYR A 497 -37.77 -28.05 -1.05
C TYR A 497 -37.97 -26.75 -0.27
N ARG A 498 -36.90 -26.13 0.25
CA ARG A 498 -36.94 -24.73 0.73
C ARG A 498 -36.64 -23.78 -0.45
N LYS A 499 -37.28 -22.61 -0.53
CA LYS A 499 -36.76 -21.54 -1.41
C LYS A 499 -35.33 -21.20 -0.95
N SER A 500 -34.45 -20.87 -1.88
CA SER A 500 -33.09 -20.44 -1.50
C SER A 500 -33.16 -19.16 -0.66
N LEU A 501 -32.27 -19.00 0.33
CA LEU A 501 -32.23 -17.78 1.17
C LEU A 501 -32.05 -16.51 0.34
N ALA A 502 -31.36 -16.60 -0.81
CA ALA A 502 -31.21 -15.52 -1.78
C ALA A 502 -32.54 -15.09 -2.41
N GLU A 503 -33.52 -16.00 -2.55
CA GLU A 503 -34.87 -15.65 -3.01
C GLU A 503 -35.70 -14.96 -1.92
N LEU A 504 -35.41 -15.24 -0.64
CA LEU A 504 -36.09 -14.63 0.50
C LEU A 504 -35.56 -13.23 0.81
N PHE A 505 -34.27 -12.99 0.56
CA PHE A 505 -33.58 -11.73 0.83
C PHE A 505 -32.84 -11.22 -0.42
N PRO A 506 -33.57 -10.75 -1.45
CA PRO A 506 -32.98 -10.38 -2.74
C PRO A 506 -32.05 -9.17 -2.68
N ASP A 507 -32.27 -8.28 -1.71
CA ASP A 507 -31.48 -7.05 -1.53
C ASP A 507 -30.25 -7.28 -0.62
N MET A 508 -29.95 -8.52 -0.26
CA MET A 508 -28.81 -8.87 0.59
C MET A 508 -27.81 -9.78 -0.11
N ASN A 509 -26.53 -9.60 0.23
CA ASN A 509 -25.46 -10.52 -0.10
C ASN A 509 -25.47 -11.71 0.87
N VAL A 510 -26.41 -12.63 0.65
CA VAL A 510 -26.64 -13.78 1.52
C VAL A 510 -25.40 -14.67 1.65
N THR A 511 -24.62 -14.82 0.59
CA THR A 511 -23.37 -15.60 0.63
C THR A 511 -22.39 -14.99 1.62
N ALA A 512 -22.09 -13.69 1.51
CA ALA A 512 -21.19 -13.03 2.45
C ALA A 512 -21.72 -13.05 3.90
N GLY A 513 -23.03 -12.90 4.09
CA GLY A 513 -23.65 -13.01 5.41
C GLY A 513 -23.54 -14.41 6.03
N LEU A 514 -23.73 -15.46 5.22
CA LEU A 514 -23.51 -16.85 5.63
C LEU A 514 -22.05 -17.13 5.95
N ASP A 515 -21.11 -16.57 5.18
CA ASP A 515 -19.67 -16.73 5.44
C ASP A 515 -19.29 -16.16 6.82
N PHE A 516 -19.79 -14.97 7.19
CA PHE A 516 -19.61 -14.44 8.55
C PHE A 516 -20.24 -15.33 9.63
N CYS A 517 -21.31 -16.04 9.28
CA CYS A 517 -22.00 -16.99 10.15
C CYS A 517 -21.44 -18.42 10.06
N MET A 518 -20.25 -18.60 9.47
CA MET A 518 -19.58 -19.90 9.32
C MET A 518 -20.42 -20.95 8.57
N GLY A 519 -21.24 -20.50 7.61
CA GLY A 519 -22.13 -21.36 6.83
C GLY A 519 -23.35 -21.91 7.60
N ASP A 520 -23.57 -21.49 8.84
CA ASP A 520 -24.71 -21.92 9.67
C ASP A 520 -25.97 -21.10 9.32
N GLU A 521 -26.88 -21.71 8.55
CA GLU A 521 -28.14 -21.09 8.10
C GLU A 521 -29.05 -20.67 9.26
N GLU A 522 -29.18 -21.48 10.32
CA GLU A 522 -30.05 -21.16 11.45
C GLU A 522 -29.49 -19.97 12.24
N PHE A 523 -28.18 -19.96 12.45
CA PHE A 523 -27.51 -18.84 13.10
C PHE A 523 -27.56 -17.56 12.26
N TYR A 524 -27.38 -17.67 10.95
CA TYR A 524 -27.54 -16.55 10.04
C TYR A 524 -28.94 -15.94 10.12
N LEU A 525 -29.99 -16.77 10.11
CA LEU A 525 -31.36 -16.30 10.25
C LEU A 525 -31.62 -15.65 11.62
N SER A 526 -30.99 -16.11 12.70
CA SER A 526 -31.08 -15.44 14.00
C SER A 526 -30.38 -14.07 13.99
N GLN A 527 -29.27 -13.91 13.27
CA GLN A 527 -28.63 -12.60 13.08
C GLN A 527 -29.52 -11.64 12.30
N VAL A 528 -30.18 -12.13 11.23
CA VAL A 528 -31.15 -11.36 10.44
C VAL A 528 -32.35 -10.93 11.31
N GLU A 529 -32.84 -11.81 12.18
CA GLU A 529 -33.92 -11.51 13.12
C GLU A 529 -33.51 -10.44 14.15
N MET A 530 -32.33 -10.57 14.77
CA MET A 530 -31.81 -9.56 15.70
C MET A 530 -31.62 -8.19 15.04
N PHE A 531 -31.15 -8.16 13.78
CA PHE A 531 -31.02 -6.91 13.03
C PHE A 531 -32.38 -6.27 12.77
N ALA A 532 -33.35 -7.06 12.29
CA ALA A 532 -34.69 -6.61 11.97
C ALA A 532 -35.49 -6.11 13.18
N ASP A 533 -35.23 -6.67 14.37
CA ASP A 533 -35.85 -6.24 15.63
C ASP A 533 -35.15 -5.05 16.30
N SER A 534 -34.02 -4.58 15.76
CA SER A 534 -33.34 -3.41 16.29
C SER A 534 -34.12 -2.12 16.01
N ASP A 535 -34.07 -1.17 16.95
CA ASP A 535 -34.76 0.13 16.88
C ASP A 535 -33.83 1.26 16.40
N LYS A 536 -32.74 0.91 15.71
CA LYS A 536 -31.66 1.83 15.27
C LYS A 536 -32.19 3.04 14.51
N GLY A 537 -33.18 2.86 13.64
CA GLY A 537 -33.81 3.98 12.91
C GLY A 537 -34.43 5.04 13.83
N THR A 538 -35.08 4.62 14.92
CA THR A 538 -35.68 5.53 15.90
C THR A 538 -34.63 6.11 16.85
N GLU A 539 -33.66 5.29 17.26
CA GLU A 539 -32.53 5.72 18.09
C GLU A 539 -31.73 6.86 17.43
N LEU A 540 -31.34 6.67 16.15
CA LEU A 540 -30.61 7.67 15.39
C LEU A 540 -31.40 8.98 15.21
N ALA A 541 -32.71 8.89 14.99
CA ALA A 541 -33.57 10.06 14.88
C ALA A 541 -33.59 10.85 16.21
N GLY A 542 -33.67 10.15 17.34
CA GLY A 542 -33.62 10.76 18.67
C GLY A 542 -32.28 11.45 18.96
N PHE A 543 -31.14 10.85 18.58
CA PHE A 543 -29.84 11.49 18.74
C PHE A 543 -29.67 12.71 17.83
N LEU A 544 -30.20 12.67 16.60
CA LEU A 544 -30.19 13.82 15.70
C LEU A 544 -31.02 14.99 16.23
N GLU A 545 -32.23 14.72 16.74
CA GLU A 545 -33.12 15.75 17.30
C GLU A 545 -32.47 16.46 18.50
N ASN A 546 -31.81 15.70 19.36
CA ASN A 546 -31.09 16.22 20.52
C ASN A 546 -29.70 16.78 20.19
N LYS A 547 -29.26 16.73 18.93
CA LYS A 547 -27.91 17.09 18.47
C LYS A 547 -26.79 16.41 19.27
N ASN A 548 -27.04 15.19 19.73
CA ASN A 548 -26.06 14.39 20.45
C ASN A 548 -25.18 13.63 19.44
N TRP A 549 -24.19 14.33 18.90
CA TRP A 549 -23.34 13.82 17.82
C TRP A 549 -22.46 12.63 18.25
N ASP A 550 -22.05 12.59 19.51
CA ASP A 550 -21.20 11.50 20.02
C ASP A 550 -21.99 10.19 20.09
N SER A 551 -23.19 10.21 20.67
CA SER A 551 -24.07 9.02 20.67
C SER A 551 -24.57 8.66 19.28
N TYR A 552 -24.81 9.65 18.41
CA TYR A 552 -25.15 9.41 17.01
C TYR A 552 -24.00 8.69 16.28
N LEU A 553 -22.75 9.13 16.48
CA LEU A 553 -21.57 8.50 15.89
C LEU A 553 -21.44 7.04 16.33
N ILE A 554 -21.58 6.75 17.62
CA ILE A 554 -21.53 5.38 18.16
C ILE A 554 -22.63 4.51 17.53
N SER A 555 -23.88 5.01 17.47
CA SER A 555 -24.99 4.25 16.92
C SER A 555 -24.86 4.00 15.41
N VAL A 556 -24.40 4.97 14.62
CA VAL A 556 -24.11 4.78 13.18
C VAL A 556 -22.96 3.80 12.97
N HIS A 557 -21.91 3.88 13.79
CA HIS A 557 -20.80 2.93 13.72
C HIS A 557 -21.26 1.49 13.97
N SER A 558 -22.11 1.33 14.98
CA SER A 558 -22.75 0.05 15.32
C SER A 558 -23.61 -0.47 14.17
N LEU A 559 -24.46 0.38 13.57
CA LEU A 559 -25.32 0.05 12.44
C LEU A 559 -24.52 -0.39 11.21
N LYS A 560 -23.43 0.31 10.89
CA LYS A 560 -22.54 -0.06 9.78
C LYS A 560 -22.05 -1.51 9.93
N SER A 561 -21.57 -1.87 11.13
CA SER A 561 -21.06 -3.20 11.42
C SER A 561 -22.14 -4.27 11.30
N THR A 562 -23.29 -4.06 11.94
CA THR A 562 -24.36 -5.08 11.94
C THR A 562 -25.01 -5.24 10.57
N ALA A 563 -25.13 -4.17 9.78
CA ALA A 563 -25.62 -4.25 8.40
C ALA A 563 -24.69 -5.12 7.54
N LYS A 564 -23.37 -4.96 7.72
CA LYS A 564 -22.38 -5.77 7.01
C LYS A 564 -22.43 -7.25 7.41
N THR A 565 -22.67 -7.57 8.68
CA THR A 565 -22.80 -8.97 9.16
C THR A 565 -23.90 -9.75 8.44
N ILE A 566 -25.04 -9.12 8.13
CA ILE A 566 -26.16 -9.78 7.43
C ILE A 566 -26.06 -9.65 5.90
N GLY A 567 -25.00 -9.05 5.36
CA GLY A 567 -24.85 -8.83 3.92
C GLY A 567 -25.67 -7.67 3.36
N ALA A 568 -26.11 -6.72 4.20
CA ALA A 568 -26.77 -5.47 3.77
C ALA A 568 -25.72 -4.41 3.36
N ASP A 569 -24.96 -4.70 2.30
CA ASP A 569 -23.79 -3.94 1.87
C ASP A 569 -24.11 -2.46 1.60
N ALA A 570 -25.20 -2.18 0.88
CA ALA A 570 -25.60 -0.81 0.56
C ALA A 570 -25.88 0.05 1.80
N LEU A 571 -26.59 -0.52 2.79
CA LEU A 571 -26.90 0.17 4.04
C LEU A 571 -25.63 0.41 4.89
N SER A 572 -24.70 -0.56 4.89
CA SER A 572 -23.39 -0.41 5.52
C SER A 572 -22.58 0.73 4.89
N GLU A 573 -22.57 0.85 3.55
CA GLU A 573 -21.88 1.95 2.85
C GLU A 573 -22.48 3.33 3.17
N GLU A 574 -23.81 3.43 3.24
CA GLU A 574 -24.49 4.66 3.64
C GLU A 574 -24.13 5.07 5.08
N ALA A 575 -24.13 4.11 6.01
CA ALA A 575 -23.72 4.34 7.39
C ALA A 575 -22.25 4.80 7.47
N LEU A 576 -21.35 4.20 6.68
CA LEU A 576 -19.95 4.63 6.58
C LEU A 576 -19.81 6.07 6.07
N ALA A 577 -20.56 6.46 5.05
CA ALA A 577 -20.53 7.82 4.52
C ALA A 577 -20.94 8.86 5.59
N ILE A 578 -21.97 8.54 6.38
CA ILE A 578 -22.42 9.39 7.49
C ILE A 578 -21.40 9.42 8.64
N GLU A 579 -20.80 8.27 8.98
CA GLU A 579 -19.75 8.18 9.99
C GLU A 579 -18.53 9.07 9.62
N ASN A 580 -18.08 9.00 8.37
CA ASN A 580 -16.97 9.82 7.89
C ASN A 580 -17.32 11.31 7.91
N ALA A 581 -18.53 11.68 7.50
CA ALA A 581 -19.00 13.06 7.58
C ALA A 581 -19.00 13.60 9.02
N LEU A 582 -19.35 12.77 10.02
CA LEU A 582 -19.28 13.15 11.44
C LEU A 582 -17.84 13.35 11.91
N LYS A 583 -16.94 12.42 11.58
CA LYS A 583 -15.51 12.50 11.95
C LYS A 583 -14.82 13.73 11.36
N GLU A 584 -15.25 14.19 10.19
CA GLU A 584 -14.74 15.40 9.52
C GLU A 584 -15.45 16.70 9.96
N GLY A 585 -16.41 16.63 10.89
CA GLY A 585 -17.16 17.80 11.36
C GLY A 585 -18.19 18.36 10.36
N ARG A 586 -18.58 17.57 9.35
CA ARG A 586 -19.56 17.95 8.31
C ARG A 586 -21.01 17.67 8.74
N TYR A 587 -21.46 18.27 9.84
CA TYR A 587 -22.79 18.02 10.44
C TYR A 587 -23.99 18.33 9.52
N GLU A 588 -23.84 19.28 8.58
CA GLU A 588 -24.90 19.58 7.60
C GLU A 588 -25.13 18.41 6.63
N SER A 589 -24.05 17.73 6.21
CA SER A 589 -24.13 16.54 5.36
C SER A 589 -24.79 15.37 6.08
N VAL A 590 -24.51 15.21 7.38
CA VAL A 590 -25.14 14.18 8.23
C VAL A 590 -26.65 14.41 8.32
N THR A 591 -27.07 15.66 8.55
CA THR A 591 -28.50 16.01 8.66
C THR A 591 -29.23 15.74 7.34
N LYS A 592 -28.59 16.02 6.20
CA LYS A 592 -29.15 15.73 4.86
C LYS A 592 -29.22 14.23 4.56
N GLY A 593 -28.20 13.47 4.95
CA GLY A 593 -28.11 12.02 4.70
C GLY A 593 -28.97 11.17 5.63
N HIS A 594 -29.23 11.62 6.87
CA HIS A 594 -29.96 10.84 7.88
C HIS A 594 -31.33 10.36 7.39
N GLY A 595 -32.10 11.22 6.70
CA GLY A 595 -33.43 10.86 6.22
C GLY A 595 -33.42 9.67 5.25
N ALA A 596 -32.41 9.61 4.37
CA ALA A 596 -32.24 8.49 3.45
C ALA A 596 -31.83 7.22 4.19
N LEU A 597 -30.80 7.30 5.04
CA LEU A 597 -30.31 6.17 5.85
C LEU A 597 -31.43 5.54 6.69
N LYS A 598 -32.22 6.37 7.39
CA LYS A 598 -33.32 5.89 8.22
C LYS A 598 -34.40 5.20 7.38
N THR A 599 -34.78 5.80 6.24
CA THR A 599 -35.80 5.22 5.36
C THR A 599 -35.36 3.87 4.83
N HIS A 600 -34.11 3.77 4.36
CA HIS A 600 -33.54 2.52 3.89
C HIS A 600 -33.49 1.45 5.00
N PHE A 601 -33.03 1.81 6.21
CA PHE A 601 -33.04 0.89 7.36
C PHE A 601 -34.45 0.37 7.70
N ASP A 602 -35.45 1.26 7.77
CA ASP A 602 -36.82 0.88 8.11
C ASP A 602 -37.44 -0.03 7.04
N GLU A 603 -37.24 0.29 5.75
CA GLU A 603 -37.73 -0.51 4.63
C GLU A 603 -37.08 -1.89 4.59
N LEU A 604 -35.76 -1.95 4.82
CA LEU A 604 -35.05 -3.21 4.92
C LEU A 604 -35.58 -4.07 6.08
N CYS A 605 -35.78 -3.50 7.28
CA CYS A 605 -36.32 -4.25 8.42
C CYS A 605 -37.70 -4.85 8.13
N ILE A 606 -38.57 -4.12 7.40
CA ILE A 606 -39.87 -4.62 6.97
C ILE A 606 -39.71 -5.80 5.99
N ALA A 607 -38.81 -5.67 5.01
CA ALA A 607 -38.53 -6.73 4.05
C ALA A 607 -37.96 -7.99 4.73
N LEU A 608 -37.02 -7.82 5.67
CA LEU A 608 -36.43 -8.91 6.44
C LEU A 608 -37.46 -9.65 7.29
N LYS A 609 -38.34 -8.94 8.01
CA LYS A 609 -39.42 -9.58 8.81
C LYS A 609 -40.36 -10.39 7.92
N LYS A 610 -40.71 -9.85 6.76
CA LYS A 610 -41.51 -10.58 5.77
C LYS A 610 -40.81 -11.85 5.28
N GLY A 611 -39.52 -11.76 4.94
CA GLY A 611 -38.73 -12.92 4.51
C GLY A 611 -38.59 -13.99 5.61
N LEU A 612 -38.38 -13.58 6.86
CA LEU A 612 -38.34 -14.47 8.02
C LEU A 612 -39.70 -15.14 8.28
N ASP A 613 -40.80 -14.42 8.16
CA ASP A 613 -42.15 -14.97 8.27
C ASP A 613 -42.45 -15.95 7.12
N GLU A 614 -42.04 -15.62 5.89
CA GLU A 614 -42.15 -16.54 4.75
C GLU A 614 -41.37 -17.83 5.00
N TYR A 615 -40.15 -17.73 5.55
CA TYR A 615 -39.32 -18.88 5.92
C TYR A 615 -39.98 -19.75 7.01
N LYS A 616 -40.46 -19.12 8.10
CA LYS A 616 -41.12 -19.81 9.23
C LYS A 616 -42.44 -20.49 8.83
N ASN A 617 -43.13 -19.98 7.81
CA ASN A 617 -44.44 -20.47 7.36
C ASN A 617 -44.39 -21.41 6.13
N MET A 618 -43.21 -21.84 5.67
CA MET A 618 -43.12 -22.81 4.57
C MET A 618 -43.67 -24.20 4.98
N PRO A 619 -44.61 -24.79 4.21
CA PRO A 619 -45.17 -26.10 4.53
C PRO A 619 -44.16 -27.22 4.28
N VAL A 620 -44.02 -28.12 5.26
CA VAL A 620 -43.32 -29.41 5.09
C VAL A 620 -44.23 -30.34 4.27
N GLN A 621 -43.98 -30.46 2.96
CA GLN A 621 -44.73 -31.41 2.11
C GLN A 621 -44.03 -32.78 2.08
N THR A 622 -44.76 -33.82 2.50
CA THR A 622 -44.37 -35.22 2.40
C THR A 622 -44.66 -35.76 1.00
N ALA A 623 -43.69 -36.44 0.39
CA ALA A 623 -43.82 -37.08 -0.91
C ALA A 623 -44.64 -38.38 -0.83
N ASP A 624 -45.97 -38.25 -0.80
CA ASP A 624 -46.91 -39.31 -1.17
C ASP A 624 -47.92 -38.70 -2.14
N ASP A 625 -47.60 -38.74 -3.43
CA ASP A 625 -48.55 -38.84 -4.55
C ASP A 625 -47.83 -38.52 -5.87
N LYS A 626 -47.36 -39.57 -6.55
CA LYS A 626 -47.35 -39.71 -8.01
C LYS A 626 -46.95 -41.14 -8.39
N ASP A 627 -47.96 -42.00 -8.39
CA ASP A 627 -47.97 -43.26 -9.12
C ASP A 627 -47.74 -43.01 -10.63
N GLY A 628 -46.86 -43.77 -11.27
CA GLY A 628 -46.59 -43.55 -12.69
C GLY A 628 -45.55 -44.43 -13.41
N ALA A 629 -45.64 -45.76 -13.27
CA ALA A 629 -45.17 -46.75 -14.26
C ALA A 629 -43.64 -47.08 -14.33
N PRO A 630 -43.23 -48.14 -15.05
CA PRO A 630 -42.96 -49.45 -14.44
C PRO A 630 -41.51 -49.92 -14.61
N ALA A 631 -41.18 -50.96 -13.82
CA ALA A 631 -39.93 -51.69 -13.81
C ALA A 631 -39.43 -52.14 -15.20
N ALA A 632 -38.14 -51.94 -15.44
CA ALA A 632 -37.38 -52.64 -16.48
C ALA A 632 -36.15 -53.28 -15.83
N SER A 633 -36.31 -54.56 -15.52
CA SER A 633 -35.24 -55.50 -15.28
C SER A 633 -34.37 -55.64 -16.53
N GLY A 634 -33.06 -55.54 -16.34
CA GLY A 634 -32.09 -55.88 -17.37
C GLY A 634 -30.85 -55.01 -17.28
N MET A 635 -29.85 -55.48 -16.54
CA MET A 635 -28.47 -55.60 -17.03
C MET A 635 -27.57 -56.00 -15.87
N GLN A 636 -27.61 -57.30 -15.62
CA GLN A 636 -26.56 -58.03 -14.96
C GLN A 636 -25.46 -58.25 -15.99
N GLN A 637 -24.52 -57.29 -16.12
CA GLN A 637 -23.21 -57.44 -16.77
C GLN A 637 -22.48 -56.09 -16.80
N ALA A 638 -22.02 -55.63 -15.62
CA ALA A 638 -20.96 -54.64 -15.47
C ALA A 638 -20.31 -54.79 -14.09
N ALA A 639 -20.03 -56.03 -13.70
CA ALA A 639 -19.20 -56.36 -12.56
C ALA A 639 -17.87 -56.86 -13.14
N ASP A 640 -16.92 -55.94 -13.34
CA ASP A 640 -15.47 -56.23 -13.51
C ASP A 640 -14.63 -54.93 -13.60
N SER A 641 -15.04 -53.86 -12.90
CA SER A 641 -14.15 -52.75 -12.55
C SER A 641 -13.65 -53.00 -11.12
N PRO A 642 -12.33 -53.03 -10.84
CA PRO A 642 -11.83 -53.25 -9.48
C PRO A 642 -12.14 -52.10 -8.52
N LEU A 643 -12.71 -50.98 -9.01
CA LEU A 643 -12.90 -49.76 -8.24
C LEU A 643 -14.26 -49.76 -7.55
N GLY A 644 -14.37 -50.55 -6.47
CA GLY A 644 -15.18 -50.15 -5.33
C GLY A 644 -14.31 -49.32 -4.39
N GLY A 645 -14.54 -48.01 -4.26
CA GLY A 645 -13.83 -47.25 -3.22
C GLY A 645 -13.92 -45.74 -3.38
N GLY A 646 -14.51 -45.08 -2.37
CA GLY A 646 -14.21 -43.75 -1.80
C GLY A 646 -13.87 -42.53 -2.66
N LEU A 647 -14.16 -41.35 -2.11
CA LEU A 647 -13.77 -40.04 -2.63
C LEU A 647 -12.25 -39.94 -2.92
N SER A 648 -11.40 -40.52 -2.07
CA SER A 648 -9.93 -40.48 -2.23
C SER A 648 -9.45 -41.11 -3.54
N ALA A 649 -10.06 -42.20 -4.00
CA ALA A 649 -9.69 -42.84 -5.28
C ALA A 649 -10.11 -42.00 -6.49
N GLN A 650 -11.24 -41.28 -6.38
CA GLN A 650 -11.72 -40.36 -7.42
C GLN A 650 -10.82 -39.13 -7.53
N ILE A 651 -10.33 -38.60 -6.40
CA ILE A 651 -9.39 -37.49 -6.36
C ILE A 651 -8.03 -37.89 -6.96
N LEU A 652 -7.48 -39.06 -6.59
CA LEU A 652 -6.21 -39.55 -7.16
C LEU A 652 -6.32 -39.74 -8.69
N LEU A 653 -7.46 -40.23 -9.17
CA LEU A 653 -7.73 -40.35 -10.60
C LEU A 653 -7.86 -38.99 -11.30
N ALA A 654 -8.50 -38.02 -10.67
CA ALA A 654 -8.58 -36.65 -11.19
C ALA A 654 -7.18 -36.01 -11.31
N LEU A 655 -6.34 -36.16 -10.29
CA LEU A 655 -4.96 -35.66 -10.30
C LEU A 655 -4.13 -36.29 -11.43
N ALA A 656 -4.21 -37.61 -11.60
CA ALA A 656 -3.51 -38.31 -12.67
C ALA A 656 -3.98 -37.88 -14.07
N ASN A 657 -5.29 -37.67 -14.25
CA ASN A 657 -5.83 -37.15 -15.50
C ASN A 657 -5.35 -35.72 -15.80
N THR A 658 -5.20 -34.89 -14.77
CA THR A 658 -4.66 -33.52 -14.91
C THR A 658 -3.20 -33.56 -15.38
N VAL A 659 -2.37 -34.45 -14.82
CA VAL A 659 -0.98 -34.65 -15.27
C VAL A 659 -0.94 -35.11 -16.72
N ASP A 660 -1.70 -36.15 -17.06
CA ASP A 660 -1.75 -36.73 -18.41
C ASP A 660 -2.28 -35.71 -19.44
N SER A 661 -3.16 -34.79 -19.06
CA SER A 661 -3.70 -33.75 -19.96
C SER A 661 -2.63 -32.80 -20.52
N ARG A 662 -1.50 -32.66 -19.82
CA ARG A 662 -0.38 -31.83 -20.30
C ARG A 662 0.40 -32.51 -21.43
N ASP A 663 0.35 -33.84 -21.51
CA ASP A 663 0.94 -34.67 -22.58
C ASP A 663 -0.14 -35.09 -23.61
N ILE A 664 -0.43 -34.18 -24.56
CA ILE A 664 -1.47 -34.34 -25.60
C ILE A 664 -1.30 -35.65 -26.39
N ASN A 665 -0.08 -36.18 -26.48
CA ASN A 665 0.23 -37.31 -27.36
C ASN A 665 -0.01 -38.68 -26.72
N ASN A 666 -0.27 -38.75 -25.40
CA ASN A 666 -0.37 -40.04 -24.71
C ASN A 666 -1.42 -40.07 -23.58
N PRO A 667 -2.72 -39.89 -23.89
CA PRO A 667 -3.77 -39.88 -22.89
C PRO A 667 -3.88 -41.21 -22.13
N GLY A 668 -4.07 -41.13 -20.82
CA GLY A 668 -4.27 -42.29 -19.93
C GLY A 668 -3.00 -43.11 -19.66
N ARG A 669 -1.80 -42.54 -19.87
CA ARG A 669 -0.52 -43.17 -19.55
C ARG A 669 -0.44 -43.57 -18.08
N SER A 670 -0.79 -42.64 -17.18
CA SER A 670 -0.71 -42.88 -15.73
C SER A 670 -1.57 -44.07 -15.30
N MET A 671 -2.74 -44.24 -15.91
CA MET A 671 -3.62 -45.38 -15.65
C MET A 671 -3.08 -46.71 -16.18
N ARG A 672 -2.41 -46.71 -17.35
CA ARG A 672 -1.79 -47.93 -17.90
C ARG A 672 -0.59 -48.37 -17.08
N VAL A 673 0.26 -47.42 -16.68
CA VAL A 673 1.40 -47.67 -15.79
C VAL A 673 0.90 -48.25 -14.45
N ALA A 674 -0.12 -47.64 -13.83
CA ALA A 674 -0.75 -48.16 -12.61
C ALA A 674 -1.24 -49.62 -12.76
N ARG A 675 -1.91 -49.95 -13.87
CA ARG A 675 -2.38 -51.31 -14.15
C ARG A 675 -1.24 -52.30 -14.34
N TYR A 676 -0.20 -51.93 -15.07
CA TYR A 676 0.98 -52.79 -15.25
C TYR A 676 1.69 -53.01 -13.92
N SER A 677 1.88 -51.96 -13.11
CA SER A 677 2.48 -52.06 -11.78
C SER A 677 1.70 -52.99 -10.85
N SER A 678 0.37 -52.89 -10.85
CA SER A 678 -0.50 -53.76 -10.05
C SER A 678 -0.44 -55.22 -10.50
N GLU A 679 -0.43 -55.50 -11.81
CA GLU A 679 -0.31 -56.86 -12.35
C GLU A 679 1.07 -57.48 -12.07
N ILE A 680 2.15 -56.69 -12.12
CA ILE A 680 3.49 -57.13 -11.74
C ILE A 680 3.51 -57.48 -10.24
N ALA A 681 2.93 -56.63 -9.39
CA ALA A 681 2.81 -56.89 -7.94
C ALA A 681 2.03 -58.19 -7.66
N ARG A 682 0.92 -58.42 -8.39
CA ARG A 682 0.13 -59.65 -8.28
C ARG A 682 0.96 -60.90 -8.61
N ARG A 683 1.77 -60.86 -9.67
CA ARG A 683 2.63 -61.99 -10.08
C ARG A 683 3.82 -62.24 -9.15
N LEU A 684 4.23 -61.23 -8.39
CA LEU A 684 5.20 -61.36 -7.30
C LEU A 684 4.59 -61.96 -6.02
N GLY A 685 3.27 -62.21 -6.00
CA GLY A 685 2.58 -62.78 -4.84
C GLY A 685 2.23 -61.77 -3.75
N LYS A 686 2.15 -60.46 -4.08
CA LYS A 686 1.73 -59.40 -3.16
C LYS A 686 0.24 -59.51 -2.78
N SER A 687 -0.16 -59.05 -1.59
CA SER A 687 -1.56 -59.05 -1.17
C SER A 687 -2.42 -58.11 -2.02
N GLU A 688 -3.76 -58.24 -1.96
CA GLU A 688 -4.67 -57.33 -2.67
C GLU A 688 -4.49 -55.86 -2.24
N THR A 689 -4.20 -55.61 -0.96
CA THR A 689 -3.94 -54.26 -0.45
C THR A 689 -2.62 -53.70 -0.99
N GLU A 690 -1.54 -54.49 -1.00
CA GLU A 690 -0.26 -54.07 -1.57
C GLU A 690 -0.36 -53.83 -3.09
N GLN A 691 -1.18 -54.63 -3.79
CA GLN A 691 -1.46 -54.42 -5.23
C GLN A 691 -2.21 -53.12 -5.48
N GLN A 692 -3.12 -52.73 -4.57
CA GLN A 692 -3.88 -51.50 -4.63
C GLN A 692 -3.01 -50.27 -4.29
N ASP A 693 -2.12 -50.39 -3.32
CA ASP A 693 -1.16 -49.34 -2.98
C ASP A 693 -0.22 -49.07 -4.16
N VAL A 694 0.36 -50.12 -4.75
CA VAL A 694 1.22 -50.01 -5.95
C VAL A 694 0.44 -49.44 -7.15
N TYR A 695 -0.85 -49.75 -7.27
CA TYR A 695 -1.71 -49.14 -8.28
C TYR A 695 -1.84 -47.63 -8.09
N TYR A 696 -2.15 -47.16 -6.87
CA TYR A 696 -2.26 -45.72 -6.60
C TYR A 696 -0.91 -45.00 -6.72
N MET A 697 0.18 -45.62 -6.27
CA MET A 697 1.53 -45.09 -6.45
C MET A 697 1.89 -44.93 -7.93
N GLY A 698 1.57 -45.93 -8.76
CA GLY A 698 1.75 -45.85 -10.21
C GLY A 698 0.84 -44.82 -10.89
N LEU A 699 -0.33 -44.54 -10.32
CA LEU A 699 -1.29 -43.58 -10.87
C LEU A 699 -0.80 -42.12 -10.74
N VAL A 700 -0.05 -41.80 -9.68
CA VAL A 700 0.42 -40.43 -9.41
C VAL A 700 1.95 -40.26 -9.47
N HIS A 701 2.70 -41.28 -9.92
CA HIS A 701 4.17 -41.26 -9.94
C HIS A 701 4.77 -40.03 -10.63
N ASP A 702 4.07 -39.52 -11.64
CA ASP A 702 4.50 -38.42 -12.51
C ASP A 702 3.92 -37.05 -12.11
N ILE A 703 3.27 -36.93 -10.94
CA ILE A 703 2.60 -35.69 -10.49
C ILE A 703 3.50 -34.46 -10.52
N GLY A 704 4.82 -34.62 -10.28
CA GLY A 704 5.78 -33.54 -10.34
C GLY A 704 5.94 -32.88 -11.71
N LYS A 705 5.47 -33.53 -12.80
CA LYS A 705 5.46 -32.94 -14.15
C LYS A 705 4.50 -31.74 -14.28
N LEU A 706 3.58 -31.55 -13.33
CA LEU A 706 2.74 -30.34 -13.27
C LEU A 706 3.56 -29.05 -13.12
N ILE A 707 4.74 -29.12 -12.51
CA ILE A 707 5.58 -27.94 -12.25
C ILE A 707 6.60 -27.72 -13.37
N ILE A 708 6.84 -28.71 -14.23
CA ILE A 708 7.78 -28.58 -15.34
C ILE A 708 7.19 -27.66 -16.41
N PRO A 709 7.94 -26.64 -16.90
CA PRO A 709 7.44 -25.70 -17.90
C PRO A 709 6.95 -26.38 -19.17
N GLU A 710 5.77 -25.98 -19.64
CA GLU A 710 5.10 -26.59 -20.80
C GLU A 710 5.97 -26.52 -22.07
N LYS A 711 6.71 -25.42 -22.26
CA LYS A 711 7.67 -25.25 -23.38
C LYS A 711 8.77 -26.30 -23.41
N ILE A 712 9.13 -26.88 -22.26
CA ILE A 712 10.14 -27.94 -22.14
C ILE A 712 9.46 -29.30 -22.36
N LEU A 713 8.32 -29.56 -21.72
CA LEU A 713 7.58 -30.82 -21.87
C LEU A 713 7.06 -31.06 -23.30
N ARG A 714 6.71 -30.00 -24.02
CA ARG A 714 6.16 -30.05 -25.39
C ARG A 714 7.19 -29.77 -26.48
N LYS A 715 8.47 -29.68 -26.14
CA LYS A 715 9.51 -29.38 -27.11
C LYS A 715 9.60 -30.51 -28.16
N PRO A 716 9.57 -30.19 -29.46
CA PRO A 716 9.74 -31.19 -30.50
C PRO A 716 11.19 -31.69 -30.55
N ASP A 717 12.19 -30.82 -30.47
CA ASP A 717 13.58 -31.25 -30.55
C ASP A 717 14.09 -31.85 -29.22
N SER A 718 15.23 -32.55 -29.28
CA SER A 718 15.89 -33.08 -28.07
C SER A 718 16.15 -31.97 -27.05
N LEU A 719 15.94 -32.27 -25.77
CA LEU A 719 16.20 -31.33 -24.68
C LEU A 719 17.69 -31.00 -24.61
N THR A 720 18.02 -29.74 -24.30
CA THR A 720 19.38 -29.35 -23.91
C THR A 720 19.71 -29.96 -22.54
N GLU A 721 21.00 -29.99 -22.17
CA GLU A 721 21.38 -30.53 -20.85
C GLU A 721 20.74 -29.75 -19.70
N GLU A 722 20.64 -28.42 -19.84
CA GLU A 722 19.96 -27.54 -18.88
C GLU A 722 18.46 -27.85 -18.77
N GLU A 723 17.79 -28.09 -19.90
CA GLU A 723 16.37 -28.47 -19.94
C GLU A 723 16.13 -29.88 -19.38
N SER A 724 17.05 -30.81 -19.66
CA SER A 724 16.98 -32.17 -19.11
C SER A 724 17.16 -32.17 -17.60
N GLU A 725 18.00 -31.28 -17.06
CA GLU A 725 18.20 -31.14 -15.61
C GLU A 725 16.94 -30.65 -14.91
N ILE A 726 16.21 -29.73 -15.54
CA ILE A 726 14.89 -29.27 -15.05
C ILE A 726 13.90 -30.44 -15.02
N VAL A 727 13.84 -31.26 -16.07
CA VAL A 727 12.94 -32.42 -16.10
C VAL A 727 13.32 -33.45 -15.04
N ARG A 728 14.61 -33.68 -14.77
CA ARG A 728 15.07 -34.63 -13.72
C ARG A 728 14.66 -34.23 -12.30
N GLN A 729 14.17 -33.01 -12.08
CA GLN A 729 13.63 -32.57 -10.77
C GLN A 729 12.23 -33.11 -10.47
N HIS A 730 11.45 -33.57 -11.47
CA HIS A 730 10.06 -33.97 -11.25
C HIS A 730 9.84 -35.11 -10.23
N PRO A 731 10.78 -36.06 -9.99
CA PRO A 731 10.61 -37.05 -8.92
C PRO A 731 10.74 -36.41 -7.53
N ILE A 732 11.64 -35.44 -7.37
CA ILE A 732 11.80 -34.68 -6.13
C ILE A 732 10.54 -33.86 -5.88
N ILE A 733 10.06 -33.14 -6.88
CA ILE A 733 8.83 -32.35 -6.80
C ILE A 733 7.63 -33.25 -6.48
N GLY A 734 7.52 -34.41 -7.15
CA GLY A 734 6.44 -35.36 -6.90
C GLY A 734 6.47 -35.92 -5.48
N TYR A 735 7.65 -36.19 -4.94
CA TYR A 735 7.82 -36.56 -3.53
C TYR A 735 7.34 -35.47 -2.58
N GLU A 736 7.74 -34.22 -2.81
CA GLU A 736 7.35 -33.08 -1.98
C GLU A 736 5.82 -32.84 -1.99
N ILE A 737 5.17 -33.03 -3.14
CA ILE A 737 3.71 -32.94 -3.27
C ILE A 737 3.02 -34.05 -2.46
N LEU A 738 3.53 -35.28 -2.52
CA LEU A 738 2.84 -36.46 -2.00
C LEU A 738 3.21 -36.83 -0.56
N ARG A 739 4.32 -36.33 -0.01
CA ARG A 739 4.84 -36.75 1.32
C ARG A 739 3.90 -36.42 2.49
N ASN A 740 3.01 -35.45 2.30
CA ASN A 740 2.06 -35.03 3.33
C ASN A 740 0.77 -35.86 3.33
N ILE A 741 0.58 -36.77 2.35
CA ILE A 741 -0.57 -37.67 2.30
C ILE A 741 -0.34 -38.83 3.28
N SER A 742 -0.86 -38.66 4.50
CA SER A 742 -0.69 -39.61 5.61
C SER A 742 -1.48 -40.91 5.45
N GLU A 743 -2.56 -40.90 4.64
CA GLU A 743 -3.40 -42.08 4.38
C GLU A 743 -2.67 -43.17 3.55
N LEU A 744 -1.77 -42.76 2.64
CA LEU A 744 -1.01 -43.64 1.76
C LEU A 744 0.45 -43.16 1.63
N PRO A 745 1.29 -43.37 2.67
CA PRO A 745 2.68 -42.86 2.67
C PRO A 745 3.55 -43.45 1.54
N GLY A 746 3.13 -44.57 0.95
CA GLY A 746 3.77 -45.15 -0.24
C GLY A 746 3.74 -44.23 -1.47
N LEU A 747 2.78 -43.32 -1.60
CA LEU A 747 2.64 -42.45 -2.78
C LEU A 747 3.90 -41.63 -3.07
N ALA A 748 4.46 -41.01 -2.04
CA ALA A 748 5.68 -40.22 -2.14
C ALA A 748 6.88 -41.09 -2.56
N THR A 749 6.95 -42.31 -2.02
CA THR A 749 8.00 -43.29 -2.34
C THR A 749 8.01 -43.65 -3.84
N GLY A 750 6.82 -43.87 -4.43
CA GLY A 750 6.69 -44.18 -5.85
C GLY A 750 7.09 -43.02 -6.74
N ALA A 751 6.71 -41.80 -6.38
CA ALA A 751 7.09 -40.60 -7.14
C ALA A 751 8.58 -40.29 -7.05
N ARG A 752 9.23 -40.48 -5.89
CA ARG A 752 10.64 -40.10 -5.70
C ARG A 752 11.62 -40.94 -6.51
N TRP A 753 11.42 -42.26 -6.53
CA TRP A 753 12.48 -43.19 -6.95
C TRP A 753 12.14 -44.03 -8.19
N HIS A 754 11.02 -43.79 -8.87
CA HIS A 754 10.67 -44.55 -10.09
C HIS A 754 11.67 -44.36 -11.26
N HIS A 755 12.56 -43.36 -11.19
CA HIS A 755 13.66 -43.14 -12.14
C HIS A 755 15.04 -43.61 -11.65
N GLU A 756 15.11 -44.23 -10.47
CA GLU A 756 16.33 -44.90 -10.03
C GLU A 756 16.63 -46.12 -10.90
N ARG A 757 17.92 -46.45 -11.03
CA ARG A 757 18.38 -47.57 -11.86
C ARG A 757 19.07 -48.60 -10.98
N TYR A 758 18.85 -49.88 -11.27
CA TYR A 758 19.37 -50.98 -10.46
C TYR A 758 20.91 -50.97 -10.31
N ASP A 759 21.64 -50.42 -11.29
CA ASP A 759 23.09 -50.22 -11.29
C ASP A 759 23.59 -48.96 -10.54
N GLY A 760 22.68 -48.15 -9.97
CA GLY A 760 23.00 -46.92 -9.26
C GLY A 760 23.24 -45.70 -10.14
N THR A 761 23.03 -45.78 -11.46
CA THR A 761 23.20 -44.63 -12.37
C THR A 761 21.90 -43.84 -12.59
N GLY A 762 20.91 -44.04 -11.73
CA GLY A 762 19.60 -43.38 -11.79
C GLY A 762 19.61 -42.00 -11.11
N TYR A 763 18.42 -41.44 -10.95
CA TYR A 763 18.18 -40.17 -10.26
C TYR A 763 16.86 -40.27 -9.47
N PRO A 764 16.64 -39.44 -8.43
CA PRO A 764 17.44 -38.29 -7.99
C PRO A 764 18.59 -38.60 -7.00
N ASP A 765 18.53 -39.70 -6.27
CA ASP A 765 19.40 -39.98 -5.12
C ASP A 765 20.52 -40.99 -5.44
N GLY A 766 20.43 -41.70 -6.58
CA GLY A 766 21.47 -42.61 -7.06
C GLY A 766 21.50 -43.95 -6.31
N LEU A 767 20.34 -44.40 -5.83
CA LEU A 767 20.19 -45.65 -5.09
C LEU A 767 20.49 -46.87 -5.98
N ALA A 768 21.09 -47.92 -5.42
CA ALA A 768 21.49 -49.10 -6.19
C ALA A 768 20.87 -50.40 -5.66
N GLY A 769 20.56 -51.32 -6.57
CA GLY A 769 20.05 -52.65 -6.24
C GLY A 769 18.77 -52.64 -5.39
N GLU A 770 18.82 -53.29 -4.23
CA GLU A 770 17.69 -53.42 -3.31
C GLU A 770 17.49 -52.20 -2.40
N GLU A 771 18.38 -51.20 -2.43
CA GLU A 771 18.18 -49.92 -1.74
C GLU A 771 17.01 -49.13 -2.33
N ILE A 772 16.66 -49.41 -3.59
CA ILE A 772 15.47 -48.86 -4.24
C ILE A 772 14.23 -49.63 -3.73
N PRO A 773 13.22 -48.94 -3.19
CA PRO A 773 11.97 -49.58 -2.76
C PRO A 773 11.36 -50.43 -3.88
N ILE A 774 10.83 -51.61 -3.53
CA ILE A 774 10.34 -52.58 -4.52
C ILE A 774 9.19 -52.00 -5.35
N GLU A 775 8.34 -51.17 -4.75
CA GLU A 775 7.23 -50.49 -5.40
C GLU A 775 7.73 -49.49 -6.46
N ALA A 776 8.81 -48.75 -6.16
CA ALA A 776 9.43 -47.84 -7.12
C ALA A 776 10.12 -48.60 -8.27
N ARG A 777 10.76 -49.75 -8.00
CA ARG A 777 11.31 -50.64 -9.05
C ARG A 777 10.20 -51.18 -9.96
N ILE A 778 9.05 -51.56 -9.40
CA ILE A 778 7.87 -52.01 -10.16
C ILE A 778 7.32 -50.89 -11.05
N ILE A 779 7.18 -49.67 -10.53
CA ILE A 779 6.69 -48.52 -11.31
C ILE A 779 7.70 -48.16 -12.42
N GLY A 780 9.00 -48.14 -12.13
CA GLY A 780 10.03 -47.81 -13.10
C GLY A 780 10.09 -48.77 -14.30
N ILE A 781 9.94 -50.09 -14.06
CA ILE A 781 9.89 -51.06 -15.17
C ILE A 781 8.54 -50.99 -15.92
N ALA A 782 7.43 -50.72 -15.23
CA ALA A 782 6.12 -50.53 -15.84
C ALA A 782 6.04 -49.29 -16.73
N ASP A 783 6.63 -48.16 -16.29
CA ASP A 783 6.69 -46.93 -17.07
C ASP A 783 7.58 -47.08 -18.30
N ALA A 784 8.74 -47.76 -18.16
CA ALA A 784 9.59 -48.08 -19.30
C ALA A 784 8.88 -49.01 -20.30
N TYR A 785 8.05 -49.93 -19.83
CA TYR A 785 7.24 -50.81 -20.67
C TYR A 785 6.14 -50.03 -21.42
N ASP A 786 5.41 -49.13 -20.75
CA ASP A 786 4.45 -48.24 -21.44
C ASP A 786 5.16 -47.35 -22.46
N ALA A 787 6.35 -46.83 -22.12
CA ALA A 787 7.18 -46.04 -23.02
C ALA A 787 7.56 -46.77 -24.32
N MET A 788 7.86 -48.07 -24.25
CA MET A 788 8.22 -48.90 -25.41
C MET A 788 7.02 -49.35 -26.24
N THR A 789 5.82 -49.40 -25.64
CA THR A 789 4.58 -49.89 -26.27
C THR A 789 3.67 -48.77 -26.76
N SER A 790 3.87 -47.54 -26.30
CA SER A 790 3.12 -46.33 -26.68
C SER A 790 3.73 -45.61 -27.89
N GLN A 791 2.90 -44.96 -28.71
CA GLN A 791 3.33 -44.18 -29.87
C GLN A 791 3.87 -42.80 -29.42
N ARG A 792 5.12 -42.47 -29.75
CA ARG A 792 5.77 -41.18 -29.36
C ARG A 792 6.13 -40.34 -30.61
N PRO A 793 6.21 -39.00 -30.50
CA PRO A 793 6.52 -38.12 -31.65
C PRO A 793 7.83 -38.47 -32.40
N TYR A 794 8.79 -39.12 -31.73
CA TYR A 794 10.10 -39.52 -32.28
C TYR A 794 10.38 -41.02 -32.27
N ALA A 795 9.41 -41.87 -31.88
CA ALA A 795 9.60 -43.32 -31.80
C ALA A 795 8.30 -44.10 -32.09
N SER A 796 8.37 -45.02 -33.05
CA SER A 796 7.29 -45.95 -33.37
C SER A 796 7.18 -47.07 -32.32
N VAL A 797 5.95 -47.56 -32.08
CA VAL A 797 5.67 -48.71 -31.21
C VAL A 797 6.63 -49.86 -31.50
N MET A 798 7.25 -50.41 -30.45
CA MET A 798 8.26 -51.44 -30.59
C MET A 798 7.62 -52.85 -30.68
N PRO A 799 8.03 -53.73 -31.62
CA PRO A 799 7.52 -55.10 -31.66
C PRO A 799 7.88 -55.87 -30.37
N PRO A 800 7.01 -56.78 -29.87
CA PRO A 800 7.23 -57.50 -28.61
C PRO A 800 8.59 -58.20 -28.51
N LEU A 801 9.05 -58.84 -29.60
CA LEU A 801 10.39 -59.47 -29.69
C LEU A 801 11.54 -58.49 -29.45
N LYS A 802 11.38 -57.22 -29.85
CA LYS A 802 12.39 -56.18 -29.67
C LYS A 802 12.31 -55.58 -28.26
N ILE A 803 11.12 -55.48 -27.66
CA ILE A 803 10.92 -55.11 -26.25
C ILE A 803 11.59 -56.15 -25.33
N LYS A 804 11.36 -57.45 -25.56
CA LYS A 804 12.00 -58.54 -24.79
C LYS A 804 13.52 -58.43 -24.85
N LYS A 805 14.10 -58.19 -26.03
CA LYS A 805 15.56 -57.98 -26.18
C LYS A 805 16.06 -56.73 -25.44
N GLU A 806 15.28 -55.66 -25.41
CA GLU A 806 15.64 -54.43 -24.70
C GLU A 806 15.59 -54.61 -23.18
N LEU A 807 14.58 -55.32 -22.66
CA LEU A 807 14.47 -55.70 -21.25
C LEU A 807 15.65 -56.59 -20.82
N GLU A 808 15.98 -57.62 -21.61
CA GLU A 808 17.14 -58.49 -21.35
C GLU A 808 18.47 -57.73 -21.37
N ARG A 809 18.63 -56.78 -22.30
CA ARG A 809 19.84 -55.95 -22.38
C ARG A 809 20.05 -55.09 -21.13
N ASN A 810 18.97 -54.64 -20.51
CA ASN A 810 18.97 -53.77 -19.33
C ASN A 810 18.76 -54.53 -18.02
N ARG A 811 18.68 -55.86 -18.05
CA ARG A 811 18.59 -56.74 -16.87
C ARG A 811 19.81 -56.53 -15.96
N GLY A 812 19.56 -56.20 -14.69
CA GLY A 812 20.61 -55.90 -13.71
C GLY A 812 21.35 -54.58 -13.96
N LYS A 813 20.89 -53.76 -14.90
CA LYS A 813 21.37 -52.40 -15.17
C LYS A 813 20.30 -51.38 -14.84
N GLN A 814 19.36 -51.16 -15.77
CA GLN A 814 18.22 -50.29 -15.52
C GLN A 814 17.20 -50.97 -14.61
N PHE A 815 16.95 -52.26 -14.82
CA PHE A 815 15.84 -52.98 -14.20
C PHE A 815 16.32 -54.11 -13.31
N ASP A 816 15.56 -54.35 -12.24
CA ASP A 816 15.71 -55.50 -11.38
C ASP A 816 15.58 -56.82 -12.18
N PRO A 817 16.55 -57.75 -12.09
CA PRO A 817 16.50 -59.01 -12.81
C PRO A 817 15.22 -59.83 -12.60
N VAL A 818 14.65 -59.81 -11.38
CA VAL A 818 13.44 -60.56 -11.02
C VAL A 818 12.22 -59.95 -11.71
N LEU A 819 12.14 -58.61 -11.75
CA LEU A 819 11.03 -57.91 -12.40
C LEU A 819 11.05 -58.07 -13.92
N VAL A 820 12.25 -58.18 -14.52
CA VAL A 820 12.40 -58.48 -15.94
C VAL A 820 11.80 -59.85 -16.28
N ASP A 821 12.05 -60.88 -15.46
CA ASP A 821 11.45 -62.21 -15.66
C ASP A 821 9.92 -62.18 -15.59
N VAL A 822 9.37 -61.47 -14.60
CA VAL A 822 7.92 -61.31 -14.43
C VAL A 822 7.30 -60.58 -15.62
N LEU A 823 7.92 -59.50 -16.09
CA LEU A 823 7.41 -58.72 -17.21
C LEU A 823 7.51 -59.47 -18.54
N ILE A 824 8.59 -60.22 -18.79
CA ILE A 824 8.71 -61.07 -19.98
C ILE A 824 7.62 -62.14 -19.99
N GLY A 825 7.37 -62.80 -18.85
CA GLY A 825 6.26 -63.74 -18.72
C GLY A 825 4.90 -63.10 -18.98
N MET A 826 4.68 -61.85 -18.53
CA MET A 826 3.46 -61.09 -18.82
C MET A 826 3.29 -60.78 -20.33
N ILE A 827 4.38 -60.60 -21.07
CA ILE A 827 4.35 -60.39 -22.52
C ILE A 827 4.07 -61.70 -23.26
N ASP A 828 4.68 -62.81 -22.84
CA ASP A 828 4.47 -64.15 -23.42
C ASP A 828 3.00 -64.59 -23.29
N ASP A 829 2.36 -64.36 -22.13
CA ASP A 829 0.96 -64.70 -21.88
C ASP A 829 -0.05 -63.88 -22.71
N LYS A 830 0.35 -62.72 -23.24
CA LYS A 830 -0.48 -61.91 -24.14
C LYS A 830 -0.36 -62.31 -25.61
N GLU A 831 0.69 -63.07 -25.97
CA GLU A 831 0.91 -63.60 -27.33
C GLU A 831 0.30 -65.01 -27.53
N SER A 832 -0.07 -65.71 -26.45
CA SER A 832 -0.83 -66.96 -26.42
C SER A 832 -2.33 -66.73 -26.38
#